data_AF-A0A3D2TZL2-F1
#
_entry.id   AF-A0A3D2TZL2-F1
#
_cell.length_a   1.000
_cell.length_b   1.000
_cell.length_c   1.000
_cell.angle_alpha   90.00
_cell.angle_beta   90.00
_cell.angle_gamma   90.00
#
_symmetry.space_group_name_H-M   'P 1'
#
loop_
_entity.id
_entity.type
_entity.pdbx_description
1 polymer ?
#
loop_
_entity_poly.entity_id
_entity_poly.type
_entity_poly.pdbx_seq_one_letter_code
_entity_poly.pdbx_strand_id
1 'polypeptide(L)'
;MALPSIRHCLACLVALATLTAAALGQDQPAAASPPEPAVRNRTLIQKLIERVETLEVELGKLRQAGKTVVPTDPAKQRVVVMVESVFLGAPYYRTTGNRFLAAKLVLVNLTNVPLTVARQATRLKVDDKQHVMPTAIPSTIRAVSFQVGNQSFQMSSLKWLNELTLPAGGSGSTWVIFPQLPQGPGVPKLVLSLGIAKTPVTIDLNARARAKLAMSTRRIGPRGSLGLVTIGGPIDTINIAELVDQLDTLVTAGVVRSVIAFTDKAPPVESRIYSWLNQAASLAGQGTATGTTPFPRIPAAIRELHLAAIPNQRNSSRTSSSVSRNVPGVMMIQKSVSPNPFNNRVRVHKTVEHAVSASLASAYRVLPRGELLEEIRQGDVLTRPAALAWGGGRLRTEDLPLLLSLTGDDSQVIAQAATVSLRHFGEPAAVDRLRSLALRNQPGLSPTAFDSMAASRYPAAHETLLKMLAKSDVKARKQIVSTMAQYPRPAFADAIHRFATDAGADATLSLVAMKALAQIGHPELMTVLDEAVRGSHPARRDTALTILVTRPDRKSQQLAMEHVLKRLETAPPDNTMNSLLLKTRDPRAIPMLLKHLTSSTGNRSTLVSTLVTIGDQDIAAKLLEHYPKFSSTERATVLRAIGNSDIKTFRKLAPDALASNNSSLINAACTTLQQDASPEAVAMLVKAFNSTNSSTALNYIANALSAVGTPEARKVLETARSDKNANKRNYAKNALRTLMQRSPGYQYISMGRHYSQQLDWKQALTQYNLAIKIDPRHSAAYAGRGNARLQMKDQKLEEARKDFLKAVELDPFNSQAMTGMAILLLREGKLEAGLKYAEDSQKQAISSSTSIKRMFAYNLACVYSRAIELITRDDKIADRDNKLASCRKKALGQLQLAIKYGWRDKTWLNKDPDLKAVRSYPEFKKIFGTPTTKPGTKPRTKPAVKKAAKPVTKPV
;
A
#
# COMPACT_ATOMS: atom_id res chain seq x y z
N MET A 1 -30.06 12.43 -46.13
CA MET A 1 -30.43 11.30 -45.23
C MET A 1 -29.41 11.18 -44.08
N ALA A 2 -29.60 11.91 -42.98
CA ALA A 2 -28.75 11.78 -41.76
C ALA A 2 -29.47 12.33 -40.50
N LEU A 3 -30.81 12.25 -40.48
CA LEU A 3 -31.65 12.79 -39.42
C LEU A 3 -32.01 11.80 -38.28
N PRO A 4 -32.07 10.46 -38.48
CA PRO A 4 -32.40 9.53 -37.39
C PRO A 4 -31.26 9.30 -36.39
N SER A 5 -30.00 9.24 -36.84
CA SER A 5 -28.84 8.89 -35.99
C SER A 5 -28.50 9.97 -34.95
N ILE A 6 -28.72 11.25 -35.27
CA ILE A 6 -28.41 12.36 -34.36
C ILE A 6 -29.49 12.55 -33.28
N ARG A 7 -30.76 12.26 -33.58
CA ARG A 7 -31.82 12.20 -32.55
C ARG A 7 -31.59 11.02 -31.59
N HIS A 8 -31.09 9.88 -32.09
CA HIS A 8 -30.68 8.75 -31.27
C HIS A 8 -29.47 9.09 -30.36
N CYS A 9 -28.47 9.84 -30.85
CA CYS A 9 -27.34 10.27 -30.02
C CYS A 9 -27.75 11.27 -28.92
N LEU A 10 -28.65 12.22 -29.21
CA LEU A 10 -29.14 13.16 -28.20
C LEU A 10 -30.05 12.47 -27.17
N ALA A 11 -30.90 11.54 -27.62
CA ALA A 11 -31.71 10.69 -26.74
C ALA A 11 -30.83 9.79 -25.88
N CYS A 12 -29.74 9.22 -26.42
CA CYS A 12 -28.76 8.45 -25.65
C CYS A 12 -27.91 9.32 -24.70
N LEU A 13 -27.61 10.58 -25.03
CA LEU A 13 -26.86 11.51 -24.16
C LEU A 13 -27.71 12.01 -22.99
N VAL A 14 -28.97 12.36 -23.25
CA VAL A 14 -29.94 12.68 -22.21
C VAL A 14 -30.25 11.42 -21.41
N ALA A 15 -30.46 10.27 -22.05
CA ALA A 15 -30.66 8.99 -21.39
C ALA A 15 -29.46 8.56 -20.55
N LEU A 16 -28.20 8.73 -20.98
CA LEU A 16 -27.01 8.41 -20.16
C LEU A 16 -26.86 9.40 -19.00
N ALA A 17 -27.17 10.68 -19.19
CA ALA A 17 -27.17 11.68 -18.13
C ALA A 17 -28.31 11.42 -17.11
N THR A 18 -29.47 10.94 -17.56
CA THR A 18 -30.63 10.60 -16.72
C THR A 18 -30.63 9.16 -16.19
N LEU A 19 -29.92 8.22 -16.81
CA LEU A 19 -29.69 6.84 -16.31
C LEU A 19 -28.85 6.85 -15.04
N THR A 20 -28.06 7.91 -14.82
CA THR A 20 -27.45 8.16 -13.52
C THR A 20 -28.38 8.84 -12.50
N ALA A 21 -29.66 9.03 -12.85
CA ALA A 21 -30.65 9.74 -12.05
C ALA A 21 -31.97 8.96 -11.77
N ALA A 22 -32.34 7.87 -12.46
CA ALA A 22 -33.42 6.94 -12.02
C ALA A 22 -33.55 5.63 -12.82
N ALA A 23 -33.99 4.57 -12.11
CA ALA A 23 -34.53 3.23 -12.51
C ALA A 23 -33.53 2.15 -13.03
N LEU A 24 -33.38 0.95 -12.44
CA LEU A 24 -34.30 -0.20 -12.20
C LEU A 24 -34.92 -0.77 -13.50
N GLY A 25 -34.55 -2.01 -13.87
CA GLY A 25 -35.16 -2.81 -14.94
C GLY A 25 -34.20 -3.83 -15.61
N GLN A 26 -34.64 -5.06 -15.80
CA GLN A 26 -33.91 -6.31 -16.16
C GLN A 26 -33.55 -6.49 -17.66
N ASP A 27 -32.62 -7.45 -17.92
CA ASP A 27 -32.44 -8.37 -19.09
C ASP A 27 -32.27 -7.77 -20.53
N GLN A 28 -31.44 -8.22 -21.48
CA GLN A 28 -30.69 -9.46 -21.82
C GLN A 28 -29.54 -9.12 -22.85
N PRO A 29 -28.70 -10.08 -23.34
CA PRO A 29 -27.33 -9.86 -23.84
C PRO A 29 -27.14 -9.82 -25.37
N ALA A 30 -25.97 -9.34 -25.84
CA ALA A 30 -25.50 -9.58 -27.21
C ALA A 30 -23.96 -9.83 -27.31
N ALA A 31 -23.69 -10.97 -27.95
CA ALA A 31 -22.53 -11.62 -28.58
C ALA A 31 -21.10 -11.00 -28.65
N ALA A 32 -20.13 -11.92 -28.73
CA ALA A 32 -18.67 -11.74 -28.64
C ALA A 32 -17.91 -11.92 -29.98
N SER A 33 -16.72 -11.32 -30.11
CA SER A 33 -15.55 -11.88 -30.86
C SER A 33 -14.20 -11.19 -30.47
N PRO A 34 -13.01 -11.84 -30.64
CA PRO A 34 -11.76 -11.60 -29.87
C PRO A 34 -10.55 -11.12 -30.75
N PRO A 35 -9.26 -11.25 -30.35
CA PRO A 35 -8.45 -10.45 -29.40
C PRO A 35 -7.19 -9.77 -30.06
N GLU A 36 -6.56 -8.73 -29.48
CA GLU A 36 -5.16 -8.65 -28.94
C GLU A 36 -4.53 -7.23 -29.24
N PRO A 37 -3.30 -6.83 -28.80
CA PRO A 37 -2.84 -6.53 -27.43
C PRO A 37 -2.21 -5.11 -27.27
N ALA A 38 -1.92 -4.72 -26.02
CA ALA A 38 -1.00 -3.65 -25.55
C ALA A 38 -1.19 -2.17 -25.96
N VAL A 39 -1.73 -1.84 -27.13
CA VAL A 39 -1.91 -0.43 -27.59
C VAL A 39 -3.07 0.27 -26.85
N ARG A 40 -4.03 -0.50 -26.35
CA ARG A 40 -5.27 -0.04 -25.68
C ARG A 40 -5.06 0.84 -24.45
N ASN A 41 -3.90 0.81 -23.78
CA ASN A 41 -3.66 1.67 -22.62
C ASN A 41 -3.34 3.12 -23.00
N ARG A 42 -2.77 3.37 -24.20
CA ARG A 42 -2.74 4.72 -24.75
C ARG A 42 -4.12 5.11 -25.25
N THR A 43 -4.79 4.21 -25.97
CA THR A 43 -6.12 4.46 -26.54
C THR A 43 -7.22 4.67 -25.50
N LEU A 44 -7.14 4.11 -24.29
CA LEU A 44 -8.13 4.36 -23.22
C LEU A 44 -7.91 5.74 -22.57
N ILE A 45 -6.64 6.14 -22.41
CA ILE A 45 -6.27 7.47 -21.90
C ILE A 45 -6.57 8.53 -22.95
N GLN A 46 -6.24 8.25 -24.21
CA GLN A 46 -6.63 9.02 -25.39
C GLN A 46 -8.15 9.07 -25.47
N LYS A 47 -8.89 7.96 -25.38
CA LYS A 47 -10.37 7.94 -25.39
C LYS A 47 -11.01 8.67 -24.21
N LEU A 48 -10.35 8.81 -23.06
CA LEU A 48 -10.87 9.54 -21.89
C LEU A 48 -10.60 11.04 -21.97
N ILE A 49 -9.42 11.43 -22.49
CA ILE A 49 -9.09 12.81 -22.84
C ILE A 49 -9.95 13.25 -24.03
N GLU A 50 -9.95 12.44 -25.08
CA GLU A 50 -10.88 12.50 -26.20
C GLU A 50 -12.32 12.45 -25.69
N ARG A 51 -12.79 11.73 -24.66
CA ARG A 51 -14.23 11.78 -24.26
C ARG A 51 -14.65 13.19 -23.82
N VAL A 52 -13.77 13.92 -23.14
CA VAL A 52 -14.04 15.28 -22.66
C VAL A 52 -13.87 16.30 -23.80
N GLU A 53 -12.81 16.14 -24.60
CA GLU A 53 -12.56 16.97 -25.78
C GLU A 53 -13.53 16.66 -26.93
N THR A 54 -13.99 15.42 -27.09
CA THR A 54 -15.06 14.97 -28.01
C THR A 54 -16.42 15.35 -27.51
N LEU A 55 -16.69 15.44 -26.21
CA LEU A 55 -17.92 16.08 -25.75
C LEU A 55 -17.95 17.56 -26.16
N GLU A 56 -16.85 18.30 -25.98
CA GLU A 56 -16.78 19.70 -26.45
C GLU A 56 -16.85 19.81 -27.99
N VAL A 57 -16.19 18.89 -28.73
CA VAL A 57 -16.21 18.85 -30.19
C VAL A 57 -17.55 18.35 -30.75
N GLU A 58 -18.23 17.40 -30.11
CA GLU A 58 -19.56 16.90 -30.51
C GLU A 58 -20.65 17.94 -30.19
N LEU A 59 -20.60 18.57 -29.02
CA LEU A 59 -21.47 19.72 -28.70
C LEU A 59 -21.17 20.89 -29.64
N GLY A 60 -19.90 21.11 -30.01
CA GLY A 60 -19.48 22.08 -31.02
C GLY A 60 -20.03 21.77 -32.42
N LYS A 61 -19.95 20.52 -32.88
CA LYS A 61 -20.53 20.05 -34.14
C LYS A 61 -22.05 20.20 -34.17
N LEU A 62 -22.74 19.92 -33.05
CA LEU A 62 -24.18 20.13 -32.92
C LEU A 62 -24.56 21.61 -33.06
N ARG A 63 -23.78 22.53 -32.48
CA ARG A 63 -23.97 23.98 -32.65
C ARG A 63 -23.71 24.44 -34.08
N GLN A 64 -22.62 23.98 -34.71
CA GLN A 64 -22.30 24.30 -36.10
C GLN A 64 -23.38 23.78 -37.08
N ALA A 65 -24.03 22.67 -36.74
CA ALA A 65 -25.17 22.12 -37.49
C ALA A 65 -26.53 22.76 -37.14
N GLY A 66 -26.56 23.89 -36.40
CA GLY A 66 -27.78 24.61 -36.03
C GLY A 66 -28.70 23.88 -35.04
N LYS A 67 -28.24 22.78 -34.42
CA LYS A 67 -29.01 21.99 -33.46
C LYS A 67 -28.81 22.52 -32.04
N THR A 68 -29.89 22.78 -31.33
CA THR A 68 -29.85 23.27 -29.94
C THR A 68 -29.37 22.17 -29.00
N VAL A 69 -28.24 22.42 -28.34
CA VAL A 69 -27.70 21.58 -27.26
C VAL A 69 -28.45 21.82 -25.94
N VAL A 70 -29.09 22.98 -25.81
CA VAL A 70 -29.98 23.35 -24.72
C VAL A 70 -31.37 22.74 -24.99
N PRO A 71 -31.93 21.94 -24.06
CA PRO A 71 -33.30 21.46 -24.18
C PRO A 71 -34.29 22.62 -24.34
N THR A 72 -35.21 22.51 -25.28
CA THR A 72 -36.30 23.48 -25.46
C THR A 72 -37.26 23.49 -24.28
N ASP A 73 -37.44 22.33 -23.64
CA ASP A 73 -38.18 22.16 -22.39
C ASP A 73 -37.44 22.81 -21.21
N PRO A 74 -37.98 23.89 -20.60
CA PRO A 74 -37.36 24.57 -19.47
C PRO A 74 -37.11 23.65 -18.26
N ALA A 75 -37.94 22.61 -18.06
CA ALA A 75 -37.77 21.68 -16.94
C ALA A 75 -36.51 20.80 -17.08
N LYS A 76 -35.95 20.71 -18.29
CA LYS A 76 -34.73 19.93 -18.59
C LYS A 76 -33.47 20.80 -18.68
N GLN A 77 -33.59 22.13 -18.61
CA GLN A 77 -32.46 23.05 -18.59
C GLN A 77 -31.80 23.06 -17.21
N ARG A 78 -30.66 22.37 -17.09
CA ARG A 78 -29.92 22.23 -15.83
C ARG A 78 -28.44 22.00 -16.06
N VAL A 79 -27.66 22.04 -14.98
CA VAL A 79 -26.26 21.59 -15.01
C VAL A 79 -26.17 20.14 -14.62
N VAL A 80 -25.56 19.33 -15.49
CA VAL A 80 -25.26 17.92 -15.22
C VAL A 80 -23.82 17.83 -14.76
N VAL A 81 -23.59 17.12 -13.66
CA VAL A 81 -22.25 16.92 -13.10
C VAL A 81 -21.94 15.43 -13.04
N MET A 82 -20.86 15.04 -13.70
CA MET A 82 -20.32 13.69 -13.69
C MET A 82 -19.05 13.65 -12.84
N VAL A 83 -18.99 12.69 -11.90
CA VAL A 83 -17.77 12.39 -11.16
C VAL A 83 -16.99 11.36 -11.98
N GLU A 84 -15.93 11.79 -12.65
CA GLU A 84 -15.10 10.92 -13.49
C GLU A 84 -14.25 10.01 -12.60
N SER A 85 -13.45 10.63 -11.73
CA SER A 85 -12.50 9.97 -10.84
C SER A 85 -12.67 10.48 -9.42
N VAL A 86 -12.56 9.61 -8.43
CA VAL A 86 -12.61 10.00 -7.02
C VAL A 86 -11.56 9.21 -6.24
N PHE A 87 -10.82 9.91 -5.39
CA PHE A 87 -9.77 9.35 -4.57
C PHE A 87 -9.86 9.92 -3.16
N LEU A 88 -10.04 9.04 -2.20
CA LEU A 88 -9.95 9.35 -0.78
C LEU A 88 -8.56 8.92 -0.28
N GLY A 89 -7.63 9.87 -0.27
CA GLY A 89 -6.28 9.67 0.18
C GLY A 89 -6.19 9.48 1.69
N ALA A 90 -5.46 8.47 2.12
CA ALA A 90 -5.29 8.08 3.51
C ALA A 90 -3.84 8.21 4.00
N PRO A 91 -3.67 8.31 5.33
CA PRO A 91 -2.51 7.78 6.03
C PRO A 91 -3.01 6.97 7.23
N TYR A 92 -3.35 5.69 7.08
CA TYR A 92 -3.69 4.90 8.26
C TYR A 92 -2.41 4.23 8.78
N TYR A 93 -2.04 4.67 9.98
CA TYR A 93 -0.86 4.29 10.77
C TYR A 93 0.49 4.85 10.30
N ARG A 94 0.64 6.18 10.40
CA ARG A 94 1.73 6.90 11.09
C ARG A 94 1.30 8.36 11.29
N THR A 95 1.64 8.90 12.45
CA THR A 95 1.12 10.10 13.13
C THR A 95 1.33 11.46 12.43
N THR A 96 1.48 11.55 11.10
CA THR A 96 1.78 12.83 10.41
C THR A 96 1.06 13.10 9.07
N GLY A 97 0.22 12.20 8.55
CA GLY A 97 -0.47 12.43 7.27
C GLY A 97 -1.89 13.01 7.42
N ASN A 98 -2.32 13.89 6.51
CA ASN A 98 -3.69 14.41 6.46
C ASN A 98 -4.53 13.61 5.44
N ARG A 99 -5.68 13.04 5.83
CA ARG A 99 -6.66 12.45 4.88
C ARG A 99 -7.08 13.54 3.89
N PHE A 100 -7.25 13.22 2.62
CA PHE A 100 -7.72 14.19 1.62
C PHE A 100 -8.66 13.55 0.61
N LEU A 101 -9.53 14.34 0.00
CA LEU A 101 -10.32 13.94 -1.15
C LEU A 101 -9.80 14.68 -2.39
N ALA A 102 -9.61 13.95 -3.48
CA ALA A 102 -9.42 14.50 -4.81
C ALA A 102 -10.50 13.89 -5.74
N ALA A 103 -11.30 14.72 -6.39
CA ALA A 103 -12.30 14.26 -7.34
C ALA A 103 -12.20 15.06 -8.65
N LYS A 104 -12.20 14.36 -9.78
CA LYS A 104 -12.26 14.96 -11.12
C LYS A 104 -13.71 15.02 -11.56
N LEU A 105 -14.16 16.22 -11.90
CA LEU A 105 -15.53 16.51 -12.29
C LEU A 105 -15.56 16.91 -13.77
N VAL A 106 -16.59 16.46 -14.46
CA VAL A 106 -16.98 16.94 -15.79
C VAL A 106 -18.37 17.54 -15.66
N LEU A 107 -18.52 18.79 -16.07
CA LEU A 107 -19.76 19.56 -15.94
C LEU A 107 -20.27 19.89 -17.35
N VAL A 108 -21.58 19.77 -17.54
CA VAL A 108 -22.27 20.14 -18.77
C VAL A 108 -23.39 21.12 -18.44
N ASN A 109 -23.31 22.32 -19.01
CA ASN A 109 -24.30 23.37 -18.91
C ASN A 109 -25.36 23.18 -20.01
N LEU A 110 -26.52 22.64 -19.65
CA LEU A 110 -27.66 22.51 -20.56
C LEU A 110 -28.64 23.69 -20.46
N THR A 111 -28.17 24.86 -20.01
CA THR A 111 -28.97 26.09 -19.94
C THR A 111 -28.61 27.04 -21.07
N ASN A 112 -29.50 27.99 -21.35
CA ASN A 112 -29.32 29.05 -22.34
C ASN A 112 -28.45 30.23 -21.85
N VAL A 113 -27.98 30.19 -20.60
CA VAL A 113 -27.14 31.25 -20.00
C VAL A 113 -25.75 30.67 -19.67
N PRO A 114 -24.65 31.40 -19.90
CA PRO A 114 -23.35 30.98 -19.40
C PRO A 114 -23.33 30.94 -17.87
N LEU A 115 -22.70 29.92 -17.31
CA LEU A 115 -22.66 29.67 -15.87
C LEU A 115 -21.23 29.58 -15.37
N THR A 116 -20.97 30.12 -14.19
CA THR A 116 -19.65 30.05 -13.58
C THR A 116 -19.69 29.18 -12.34
N VAL A 117 -18.74 28.25 -12.25
CA VAL A 117 -18.50 27.45 -11.06
C VAL A 117 -17.27 28.01 -10.36
N ALA A 118 -17.48 28.54 -9.16
CA ALA A 118 -16.41 29.14 -8.37
C ALA A 118 -15.96 28.19 -7.26
N ARG A 119 -14.64 28.18 -7.00
CA ARG A 119 -14.05 27.51 -5.82
C ARG A 119 -14.74 27.93 -4.53
N GLN A 120 -15.04 29.22 -4.39
CA GLN A 120 -15.64 29.79 -3.19
C GLN A 120 -17.07 29.29 -2.93
N ALA A 121 -17.76 28.78 -3.96
CA ALA A 121 -19.11 28.24 -3.87
C ALA A 121 -19.12 26.71 -3.77
N THR A 122 -17.95 26.06 -3.75
CA THR A 122 -17.81 24.60 -3.67
C THR A 122 -17.58 24.15 -2.22
N ARG A 123 -18.36 23.18 -1.74
CA ARG A 123 -18.34 22.65 -0.37
C ARG A 123 -18.34 21.12 -0.39
N LEU A 124 -17.69 20.49 0.57
CA LEU A 124 -17.79 19.05 0.83
C LEU A 124 -18.31 18.84 2.25
N LYS A 125 -19.42 18.14 2.40
CA LYS A 125 -19.93 17.69 3.70
C LYS A 125 -19.35 16.30 4.00
N VAL A 126 -18.61 16.18 5.10
CA VAL A 126 -17.98 14.95 5.61
C VAL A 126 -18.56 14.63 6.98
N ASP A 127 -19.32 13.52 7.10
CA ASP A 127 -20.01 13.13 8.35
C ASP A 127 -20.70 14.31 9.04
N ASP A 128 -21.55 14.99 8.27
CA ASP A 128 -22.30 16.18 8.68
C ASP A 128 -21.51 17.48 8.93
N LYS A 129 -20.18 17.47 8.77
CA LYS A 129 -19.35 18.68 8.86
C LYS A 129 -19.02 19.22 7.48
N GLN A 130 -19.25 20.51 7.25
CA GLN A 130 -18.85 21.14 5.99
C GLN A 130 -17.35 21.49 5.95
N HIS A 131 -16.77 21.28 4.78
CA HIS A 131 -15.40 21.59 4.40
C HIS A 131 -15.41 22.47 3.15
N VAL A 132 -14.49 23.43 3.10
CA VAL A 132 -14.31 24.36 1.96
C VAL A 132 -13.08 23.96 1.16
N MET A 133 -13.08 24.23 -0.15
CA MET A 133 -11.87 24.08 -0.96
C MET A 133 -10.81 25.11 -0.52
N PRO A 134 -9.53 24.69 -0.36
CA PRO A 134 -8.48 25.59 0.07
C PRO A 134 -8.11 26.55 -1.06
N THR A 135 -7.52 27.69 -0.73
CA THR A 135 -7.04 28.65 -1.74
C THR A 135 -5.74 28.21 -2.41
N ALA A 136 -4.97 27.34 -1.77
CA ALA A 136 -3.79 26.68 -2.30
C ALA A 136 -3.67 25.25 -1.78
N ILE A 137 -3.10 24.33 -2.57
CA ILE A 137 -2.82 22.97 -2.12
C ILE A 137 -1.78 23.00 -0.98
N PRO A 138 -2.09 22.47 0.22
CA PRO A 138 -1.17 22.44 1.35
C PRO A 138 0.11 21.67 1.03
N SER A 139 1.26 22.15 1.54
CA SER A 139 2.56 21.46 1.38
C SER A 139 2.53 20.02 1.88
N THR A 140 1.66 19.70 2.84
CA THR A 140 1.49 18.34 3.39
C THR A 140 0.98 17.32 2.37
N ILE A 141 0.29 17.75 1.31
CA ILE A 141 -0.19 16.85 0.25
C ILE A 141 0.36 17.19 -1.14
N ARG A 142 1.08 18.32 -1.29
CA ARG A 142 1.57 18.80 -2.59
C ARG A 142 2.48 17.81 -3.32
N ALA A 143 3.32 17.08 -2.59
CA ALA A 143 4.21 16.07 -3.14
C ALA A 143 3.58 14.68 -3.29
N VAL A 144 2.30 14.52 -2.90
CA VAL A 144 1.63 13.22 -2.93
C VAL A 144 1.35 12.80 -4.36
N SER A 145 1.80 11.59 -4.70
CA SER A 145 1.32 10.84 -5.84
C SER A 145 0.18 9.92 -5.40
N PHE A 146 -0.87 9.82 -6.20
CA PHE A 146 -1.96 8.87 -5.96
C PHE A 146 -2.41 8.20 -7.25
N GLN A 147 -3.06 7.05 -7.13
CA GLN A 147 -3.57 6.30 -8.28
C GLN A 147 -5.08 6.29 -8.27
N VAL A 148 -5.68 6.42 -9.45
CA VAL A 148 -7.09 6.10 -9.70
C VAL A 148 -7.14 5.16 -10.89
N GLY A 149 -7.57 3.92 -10.65
CA GLY A 149 -7.41 2.84 -11.61
C GLY A 149 -5.92 2.62 -11.96
N ASN A 150 -5.59 2.65 -13.25
CA ASN A 150 -4.22 2.49 -13.75
C ASN A 150 -3.45 3.81 -13.91
N GLN A 151 -4.06 4.96 -13.62
CA GLN A 151 -3.43 6.27 -13.82
C GLN A 151 -2.83 6.80 -12.52
N SER A 152 -1.56 7.21 -12.59
CA SER A 152 -0.88 7.90 -11.50
C SER A 152 -1.02 9.41 -11.70
N PHE A 153 -1.47 10.10 -10.66
CA PHE A 153 -1.62 11.55 -10.60
C PHE A 153 -0.63 12.12 -9.60
N GLN A 154 0.01 13.23 -9.96
CA GLN A 154 0.83 14.00 -9.05
C GLN A 154 0.01 15.20 -8.56
N MET A 155 -0.16 15.35 -7.25
CA MET A 155 -0.97 16.42 -6.68
C MET A 155 -0.52 17.82 -7.15
N SER A 156 0.78 18.03 -7.34
CA SER A 156 1.34 19.31 -7.80
C SER A 156 1.05 19.65 -9.27
N SER A 157 0.65 18.68 -10.11
CA SER A 157 0.38 18.91 -11.54
C SER A 157 -1.10 18.98 -11.89
N LEU A 158 -2.01 18.82 -10.91
CA LEU A 158 -3.44 18.85 -11.16
C LEU A 158 -3.94 20.26 -11.48
N LYS A 159 -4.70 20.40 -12.57
CA LYS A 159 -5.53 21.59 -12.84
C LYS A 159 -6.82 21.50 -12.03
N TRP A 160 -6.92 22.31 -10.99
CA TRP A 160 -7.98 22.24 -9.98
C TRP A 160 -8.76 23.56 -9.92
N LEU A 161 -9.98 23.49 -9.40
CA LEU A 161 -10.96 24.55 -9.51
C LEU A 161 -10.50 25.82 -8.79
N ASN A 162 -10.30 26.88 -9.57
CA ASN A 162 -10.32 28.26 -9.09
C ASN A 162 -11.64 28.92 -9.50
N GLU A 163 -11.85 28.97 -10.81
CA GLU A 163 -13.07 29.41 -11.48
C GLU A 163 -13.17 28.64 -12.80
N LEU A 164 -14.37 28.20 -13.15
CA LEU A 164 -14.65 27.48 -14.39
C LEU A 164 -15.90 28.10 -15.03
N THR A 165 -15.71 28.76 -16.17
CA THR A 165 -16.81 29.30 -16.97
C THR A 165 -17.32 28.23 -17.91
N LEU A 166 -18.61 27.92 -17.83
CA LEU A 166 -19.32 26.98 -18.67
C LEU A 166 -20.19 27.78 -19.66
N PRO A 167 -19.86 27.80 -20.96
CA PRO A 167 -20.70 28.43 -21.98
C PRO A 167 -22.13 27.84 -21.98
N ALA A 168 -23.11 28.61 -22.47
CA ALA A 168 -24.46 28.08 -22.69
C ALA A 168 -24.40 26.86 -23.64
N GLY A 169 -25.04 25.76 -23.25
CA GLY A 169 -24.93 24.48 -23.98
C GLY A 169 -23.51 23.88 -24.02
N GLY A 170 -22.60 24.30 -23.15
CA GLY A 170 -21.18 23.88 -23.14
C GLY A 170 -20.79 22.96 -22.00
N SER A 171 -19.53 22.55 -21.98
CA SER A 171 -18.97 21.69 -20.93
C SER A 171 -17.63 22.21 -20.43
N GLY A 172 -17.14 21.61 -19.35
CA GLY A 172 -15.81 21.85 -18.82
C GLY A 172 -15.43 20.80 -17.79
N SER A 173 -14.14 20.67 -17.50
CA SER A 173 -13.64 19.71 -16.49
C SER A 173 -12.72 20.38 -15.48
N THR A 174 -12.73 19.87 -14.25
CA THR A 174 -11.91 20.41 -13.17
C THR A 174 -11.68 19.40 -12.05
N TRP A 175 -10.57 19.56 -11.32
CA TRP A 175 -10.36 18.84 -10.07
C TRP A 175 -10.88 19.63 -8.88
N VAL A 176 -11.61 18.97 -7.98
CA VAL A 176 -11.91 19.49 -6.64
C VAL A 176 -11.05 18.74 -5.62
N ILE A 177 -10.42 19.49 -4.71
CA ILE A 177 -9.46 18.96 -3.76
C ILE A 177 -9.83 19.47 -2.37
N PHE A 178 -10.04 18.54 -1.43
CA PHE A 178 -10.33 18.82 -0.04
C PHE A 178 -9.27 18.17 0.85
N PRO A 179 -8.25 18.92 1.29
CA PRO A 179 -7.21 18.41 2.18
C PRO A 179 -7.71 18.30 3.62
N GLN A 180 -6.99 17.52 4.43
CA GLN A 180 -7.14 17.46 5.89
C GLN A 180 -8.57 17.16 6.36
N LEU A 181 -9.16 16.15 5.72
CA LEU A 181 -10.39 15.55 6.17
C LEU A 181 -10.19 14.82 7.50
N PRO A 182 -11.25 14.64 8.31
CA PRO A 182 -11.19 13.87 9.55
C PRO A 182 -10.60 12.48 9.33
N GLN A 183 -9.71 12.04 10.21
CA GLN A 183 -9.19 10.67 10.21
C GLN A 183 -10.18 9.73 10.91
N GLY A 184 -10.24 8.47 10.48
CA GLY A 184 -11.08 7.43 11.07
C GLY A 184 -10.88 6.07 10.41
N PRO A 185 -11.34 4.97 11.02
CA PRO A 185 -11.13 3.62 10.47
C PRO A 185 -11.98 3.32 9.23
N GLY A 186 -13.07 4.06 9.00
CA GLY A 186 -14.01 3.86 7.89
C GLY A 186 -13.98 4.97 6.85
N VAL A 187 -14.66 4.72 5.72
CA VAL A 187 -14.96 5.72 4.69
C VAL A 187 -16.11 6.62 5.21
N PRO A 188 -15.90 7.94 5.33
CA PRO A 188 -16.93 8.84 5.83
C PRO A 188 -18.05 9.05 4.79
N LYS A 189 -19.18 9.61 5.21
CA LYS A 189 -20.22 10.12 4.29
C LYS A 189 -19.71 11.40 3.62
N LEU A 190 -19.71 11.44 2.29
CA LEU A 190 -19.10 12.45 1.43
C LEU A 190 -20.15 13.02 0.48
N VAL A 191 -20.60 14.24 0.74
CA VAL A 191 -21.57 14.95 -0.10
C VAL A 191 -20.93 16.22 -0.64
N LEU A 192 -20.69 16.29 -1.94
CA LEU A 192 -20.12 17.44 -2.64
C LEU A 192 -21.25 18.38 -3.08
N SER A 193 -21.13 19.66 -2.76
CA SER A 193 -22.04 20.71 -3.20
C SER A 193 -21.28 21.73 -4.05
N LEU A 194 -21.80 22.01 -5.24
CA LEU A 194 -21.27 23.00 -6.17
C LEU A 194 -22.28 24.15 -6.26
N GLY A 195 -21.91 25.35 -5.85
CA GLY A 195 -22.73 26.53 -6.09
C GLY A 195 -22.59 26.96 -7.55
N ILE A 196 -23.64 26.72 -8.33
CA ILE A 196 -23.74 27.08 -9.74
C ILE A 196 -24.98 27.97 -9.90
N ALA A 197 -24.78 29.26 -10.17
CA ALA A 197 -25.84 30.28 -10.12
C ALA A 197 -26.67 30.26 -8.81
N LYS A 198 -28.01 30.37 -8.89
CA LYS A 198 -28.92 30.46 -7.72
C LYS A 198 -29.30 29.09 -7.12
N THR A 199 -28.90 27.98 -7.73
CA THR A 199 -29.28 26.61 -7.30
C THR A 199 -28.04 25.73 -7.07
N PRO A 200 -27.75 25.32 -5.83
CA PRO A 200 -26.61 24.44 -5.55
C PRO A 200 -26.86 23.02 -6.09
N VAL A 201 -25.89 22.47 -6.81
CA VAL A 201 -25.90 21.07 -7.24
C VAL A 201 -25.23 20.22 -6.17
N THR A 202 -25.96 19.26 -5.62
CA THR A 202 -25.48 18.36 -4.56
C THR A 202 -25.27 16.95 -5.10
N ILE A 203 -24.14 16.33 -4.75
CA ILE A 203 -23.69 15.03 -5.26
C ILE A 203 -23.26 14.17 -4.07
N ASP A 204 -23.97 13.07 -3.83
CA ASP A 204 -23.53 12.04 -2.89
C ASP A 204 -22.43 11.20 -3.56
N LEU A 205 -21.18 11.43 -3.13
CA LEU A 205 -20.02 10.74 -3.70
C LEU A 205 -19.98 9.27 -3.30
N ASN A 206 -20.49 8.89 -2.12
CA ASN A 206 -20.59 7.48 -1.73
C ASN A 206 -21.60 6.75 -2.60
N ALA A 207 -22.81 7.30 -2.77
CA ALA A 207 -23.84 6.70 -3.62
C ALA A 207 -23.35 6.54 -5.06
N ARG A 208 -22.65 7.54 -5.60
CA ARG A 208 -22.06 7.48 -6.95
C ARG A 208 -20.95 6.43 -7.05
N ALA A 209 -20.06 6.34 -6.06
CA ALA A 209 -19.00 5.33 -6.03
C ALA A 209 -19.58 3.92 -5.89
N ARG A 210 -20.62 3.73 -5.07
CA ARG A 210 -21.36 2.46 -4.94
C ARG A 210 -22.00 2.02 -6.24
N ALA A 211 -22.72 2.92 -6.91
CA ALA A 211 -23.36 2.62 -8.20
C ALA A 211 -22.34 2.17 -9.26
N LYS A 212 -21.12 2.73 -9.24
CA LYS A 212 -20.04 2.32 -10.14
C LYS A 212 -19.47 0.93 -9.84
N LEU A 213 -19.57 0.42 -8.62
CA LEU A 213 -18.99 -0.89 -8.26
C LEU A 213 -19.66 -2.03 -9.05
N ALA A 214 -20.92 -1.85 -9.45
CA ALA A 214 -21.73 -2.86 -10.13
C ALA A 214 -21.63 -4.22 -9.43
N MET A 215 -21.82 -4.20 -8.10
CA MET A 215 -21.70 -5.38 -7.25
C MET A 215 -23.02 -6.13 -7.17
N SER A 216 -22.95 -7.46 -7.24
CA SER A 216 -24.05 -8.35 -6.91
C SER A 216 -23.58 -9.41 -5.93
N THR A 217 -24.52 -10.03 -5.20
CA THR A 217 -24.18 -11.08 -4.24
C THR A 217 -25.23 -12.17 -4.29
N ARG A 218 -24.76 -13.42 -4.26
CA ARG A 218 -25.60 -14.62 -4.24
C ARG A 218 -25.08 -15.55 -3.15
N ARG A 219 -25.99 -16.24 -2.46
CA ARG A 219 -25.62 -17.36 -1.58
C ARG A 219 -25.79 -18.65 -2.37
N ILE A 220 -24.73 -19.45 -2.43
CA ILE A 220 -24.68 -20.71 -3.19
C ILE A 220 -24.04 -21.82 -2.34
N GLY A 221 -24.13 -23.05 -2.83
CA GLY A 221 -23.60 -24.25 -2.18
C GLY A 221 -24.53 -24.75 -1.07
N PRO A 222 -24.15 -25.85 -0.40
CA PRO A 222 -25.03 -26.56 0.52
C PRO A 222 -25.49 -25.62 1.63
N ARG A 223 -26.81 -25.50 1.80
CA ARG A 223 -27.47 -24.63 2.79
C ARG A 223 -27.09 -23.15 2.66
N GLY A 224 -26.70 -22.70 1.47
CA GLY A 224 -26.25 -21.34 1.21
C GLY A 224 -24.99 -20.96 1.98
N SER A 225 -24.06 -21.91 2.13
CA SER A 225 -22.84 -21.80 2.96
C SER A 225 -21.70 -20.98 2.34
N LEU A 226 -21.82 -20.56 1.07
CA LEU A 226 -20.87 -19.68 0.39
C LEU A 226 -21.55 -18.40 -0.10
N GLY A 227 -20.93 -17.26 0.19
CA GLY A 227 -21.29 -15.96 -0.40
C GLY A 227 -20.45 -15.67 -1.64
N LEU A 228 -21.07 -15.63 -2.81
CA LEU A 228 -20.45 -15.21 -4.06
C LEU A 228 -20.73 -13.72 -4.28
N VAL A 229 -19.70 -12.89 -4.15
CA VAL A 229 -19.73 -11.45 -4.42
C VAL A 229 -19.11 -11.21 -5.79
N THR A 230 -19.89 -10.68 -6.73
CA THR A 230 -19.43 -10.41 -8.11
C THR A 230 -19.34 -8.90 -8.34
N ILE A 231 -18.18 -8.42 -8.80
CA ILE A 231 -17.90 -7.00 -9.03
C ILE A 231 -17.74 -6.76 -10.54
N GLY A 232 -18.61 -5.93 -11.09
CA GLY A 232 -18.63 -5.58 -12.51
C GLY A 232 -17.90 -4.29 -12.89
N GLY A 233 -17.68 -3.39 -11.92
CA GLY A 233 -17.15 -2.05 -12.16
C GLY A 233 -15.93 -1.70 -11.30
N PRO A 234 -15.44 -0.45 -11.37
CA PRO A 234 -14.23 -0.06 -10.67
C PRO A 234 -14.39 -0.12 -9.15
N ILE A 235 -13.43 -0.77 -8.49
CA ILE A 235 -13.24 -0.69 -7.04
C ILE A 235 -12.23 0.42 -6.73
N ASP A 236 -12.58 1.30 -5.79
CA ASP A 236 -11.79 2.47 -5.40
C ASP A 236 -11.80 2.68 -3.88
N THR A 237 -11.06 3.68 -3.41
CA THR A 237 -10.90 4.00 -1.99
C THR A 237 -12.19 4.41 -1.24
N ILE A 238 -13.30 4.65 -1.95
CA ILE A 238 -14.59 5.00 -1.36
C ILE A 238 -15.53 3.79 -1.36
N ASN A 239 -15.75 3.16 -2.52
CA ASN A 239 -16.70 2.07 -2.63
C ASN A 239 -16.20 0.74 -2.04
N ILE A 240 -14.93 0.65 -1.65
CA ILE A 240 -14.38 -0.50 -0.91
C ILE A 240 -15.09 -0.76 0.41
N ALA A 241 -15.69 0.28 1.03
CA ALA A 241 -16.50 0.10 2.24
C ALA A 241 -17.76 -0.72 1.96
N GLU A 242 -18.39 -0.53 0.80
CA GLU A 242 -19.60 -1.28 0.41
C GLU A 242 -19.31 -2.78 0.27
N LEU A 243 -18.13 -3.12 -0.26
CA LEU A 243 -17.69 -4.52 -0.32
C LEU A 243 -17.56 -5.12 1.09
N VAL A 244 -17.00 -4.37 2.03
CA VAL A 244 -16.84 -4.85 3.42
C VAL A 244 -18.19 -4.94 4.14
N ASP A 245 -19.06 -3.94 3.99
CA ASP A 245 -20.42 -3.97 4.55
C ASP A 245 -21.21 -5.18 4.03
N GLN A 246 -21.01 -5.55 2.76
CA GLN A 246 -21.65 -6.74 2.21
C GLN A 246 -21.07 -8.05 2.76
N LEU A 247 -19.77 -8.09 3.01
CA LEU A 247 -19.15 -9.22 3.69
C LEU A 247 -19.65 -9.35 5.15
N ASP A 248 -19.86 -8.23 5.85
CA ASP A 248 -20.46 -8.22 7.19
C ASP A 248 -21.92 -8.71 7.17
N THR A 249 -22.67 -8.34 6.14
CA THR A 249 -24.05 -8.82 5.93
C THR A 249 -24.09 -10.34 5.73
N LEU A 250 -23.17 -10.88 4.93
CA LEU A 250 -23.02 -12.33 4.75
C LEU A 250 -22.67 -13.04 6.07
N VAL A 251 -21.73 -12.48 6.84
CA VAL A 251 -21.38 -13.00 8.17
C VAL A 251 -22.57 -13.00 9.12
N THR A 252 -23.36 -11.92 9.12
CA THR A 252 -24.57 -11.80 9.95
C THR A 252 -25.60 -12.86 9.57
N ALA A 253 -25.65 -13.26 8.30
CA ALA A 253 -26.46 -14.37 7.79
C ALA A 253 -25.85 -15.77 8.03
N GLY A 254 -24.76 -15.88 8.82
CA GLY A 254 -24.08 -17.14 9.15
C GLY A 254 -23.13 -17.66 8.06
N VAL A 255 -22.84 -16.86 7.04
CA VAL A 255 -21.96 -17.26 5.92
C VAL A 255 -20.51 -16.90 6.25
N VAL A 256 -19.72 -17.92 6.55
CA VAL A 256 -18.29 -17.77 6.94
C VAL A 256 -17.32 -18.01 5.78
N ARG A 257 -17.82 -18.30 4.57
CA ARG A 257 -17.04 -18.51 3.35
C ARG A 257 -17.46 -17.50 2.29
N SER A 258 -16.50 -16.90 1.60
CA SER A 258 -16.83 -15.97 0.51
C SER A 258 -15.87 -16.05 -0.67
N VAL A 259 -16.40 -15.83 -1.86
CA VAL A 259 -15.64 -15.64 -3.10
C VAL A 259 -15.91 -14.22 -3.59
N ILE A 260 -14.86 -13.45 -3.84
CA ILE A 260 -14.94 -12.15 -4.54
C ILE A 260 -14.48 -12.39 -5.98
N ALA A 261 -15.42 -12.32 -6.92
CA ALA A 261 -15.20 -12.50 -8.34
C ALA A 261 -15.30 -11.17 -9.08
N PHE A 262 -14.46 -10.98 -10.08
CA PHE A 262 -14.55 -9.84 -11.00
C PHE A 262 -15.05 -10.30 -12.36
N THR A 263 -15.95 -9.53 -12.97
CA THR A 263 -16.40 -9.82 -14.34
C THR A 263 -15.34 -9.40 -15.37
N ASP A 264 -15.49 -9.86 -16.61
CA ASP A 264 -14.72 -9.42 -17.77
C ASP A 264 -14.84 -7.91 -18.06
N LYS A 265 -15.96 -7.29 -17.65
CA LYS A 265 -16.20 -5.84 -17.73
C LYS A 265 -15.49 -5.04 -16.64
N ALA A 266 -15.02 -5.70 -15.57
CA ALA A 266 -14.39 -5.01 -14.46
C ALA A 266 -13.05 -4.38 -14.88
N PRO A 267 -12.84 -3.09 -14.63
CA PRO A 267 -11.59 -2.43 -14.98
C PRO A 267 -10.44 -2.90 -14.06
N PRO A 268 -9.20 -2.61 -14.43
CA PRO A 268 -8.01 -2.85 -13.61
C PRO A 268 -8.15 -2.45 -12.14
N VAL A 269 -7.80 -3.36 -11.24
CA VAL A 269 -7.79 -3.10 -9.79
C VAL A 269 -6.47 -2.40 -9.41
N GLU A 270 -6.58 -1.35 -8.60
CA GLU A 270 -5.43 -0.63 -8.07
C GLU A 270 -4.50 -1.55 -7.26
N SER A 271 -3.18 -1.43 -7.45
CA SER A 271 -2.17 -2.30 -6.83
C SER A 271 -2.28 -2.42 -5.30
N ARG A 272 -2.62 -1.33 -4.60
CA ARG A 272 -2.80 -1.30 -3.15
C ARG A 272 -4.05 -2.04 -2.70
N ILE A 273 -5.18 -1.84 -3.40
CA ILE A 273 -6.44 -2.56 -3.14
C ILE A 273 -6.26 -4.05 -3.42
N TYR A 274 -5.61 -4.40 -4.52
CA TYR A 274 -5.26 -5.79 -4.83
C TYR A 274 -4.39 -6.42 -3.73
N SER A 275 -3.33 -5.73 -3.29
CA SER A 275 -2.45 -6.24 -2.23
C SER A 275 -3.22 -6.47 -0.93
N TRP A 276 -4.16 -5.58 -0.60
CA TRP A 276 -5.03 -5.72 0.57
C TRP A 276 -5.99 -6.91 0.46
N LEU A 277 -6.70 -7.05 -0.66
CA LEU A 277 -7.58 -8.21 -0.91
C LEU A 277 -6.81 -9.54 -0.86
N ASN A 278 -5.64 -9.59 -1.50
CA ASN A 278 -4.80 -10.80 -1.53
C ASN A 278 -4.28 -11.17 -0.13
N GLN A 279 -3.87 -10.17 0.65
CA GLN A 279 -3.47 -10.37 2.04
C GLN A 279 -4.66 -10.85 2.88
N ALA A 280 -5.83 -10.25 2.75
CA ALA A 280 -7.03 -10.67 3.45
C ALA A 280 -7.42 -12.12 3.11
N ALA A 281 -7.36 -12.49 1.83
CA ALA A 281 -7.64 -13.85 1.38
C ALA A 281 -6.66 -14.89 1.96
N SER A 282 -5.38 -14.51 2.08
CA SER A 282 -4.33 -15.37 2.64
C SER A 282 -4.45 -15.56 4.16
N LEU A 283 -4.98 -14.58 4.87
CA LEU A 283 -5.11 -14.58 6.34
C LEU A 283 -6.48 -15.04 6.86
N ALA A 284 -7.48 -15.17 5.98
CA ALA A 284 -8.81 -15.62 6.37
C ALA A 284 -8.73 -16.95 7.16
N GLY A 285 -9.39 -16.98 8.33
CA GLY A 285 -9.41 -18.13 9.23
C GLY A 285 -8.18 -18.32 10.13
N GLN A 286 -7.12 -17.52 10.02
CA GLN A 286 -5.89 -17.66 10.82
C GLN A 286 -5.78 -16.70 12.03
N GLY A 287 -6.82 -15.92 12.30
CA GLY A 287 -6.74 -14.80 13.25
C GLY A 287 -6.05 -13.58 12.63
N THR A 288 -6.43 -12.38 13.06
CA THR A 288 -6.11 -11.12 12.36
C THR A 288 -4.61 -10.84 12.29
N ALA A 289 -4.03 -10.73 11.08
CA ALA A 289 -2.77 -9.98 10.94
C ALA A 289 -3.04 -8.47 10.91
N THR A 290 -2.62 -7.83 12.00
CA THR A 290 -1.94 -6.53 12.12
C THR A 290 -2.53 -5.29 11.42
N GLY A 291 -2.95 -4.33 12.25
CA GLY A 291 -3.43 -2.99 11.90
C GLY A 291 -2.38 -2.05 11.29
N THR A 292 -1.93 -2.35 10.07
CA THR A 292 -1.04 -1.46 9.30
C THR A 292 -1.51 -1.19 7.86
N THR A 293 -2.58 -1.84 7.39
CA THR A 293 -3.11 -1.61 6.03
C THR A 293 -4.10 -0.43 6.00
N PRO A 294 -4.11 0.38 4.91
CA PRO A 294 -4.92 1.59 4.84
C PRO A 294 -6.37 1.39 4.37
N PHE A 295 -6.91 0.20 4.54
CA PHE A 295 -8.24 -0.17 4.06
C PHE A 295 -9.10 -0.75 5.18
N PRO A 296 -10.44 -0.77 5.04
CA PRO A 296 -11.33 -1.36 6.03
C PRO A 296 -10.95 -2.80 6.37
N ARG A 297 -11.28 -3.24 7.59
CA ARG A 297 -10.99 -4.61 8.01
C ARG A 297 -12.02 -5.55 7.39
N ILE A 298 -11.56 -6.64 6.81
CA ILE A 298 -12.44 -7.75 6.44
C ILE A 298 -12.98 -8.40 7.72
N PRO A 299 -14.26 -8.79 7.78
CA PRO A 299 -14.86 -9.36 8.99
C PRO A 299 -14.10 -10.61 9.46
N ALA A 300 -13.69 -10.63 10.73
CA ALA A 300 -12.87 -11.72 11.28
C ALA A 300 -13.59 -13.08 11.30
N ALA A 301 -14.92 -13.09 11.22
CA ALA A 301 -15.72 -14.30 11.13
C ALA A 301 -15.60 -15.01 9.77
N ILE A 302 -15.09 -14.33 8.73
CA ILE A 302 -14.79 -14.99 7.45
C ILE A 302 -13.59 -15.90 7.64
N ARG A 303 -13.85 -17.20 7.62
CA ARG A 303 -12.85 -18.25 7.78
C ARG A 303 -12.18 -18.62 6.46
N GLU A 304 -12.84 -18.36 5.35
CA GLU A 304 -12.38 -18.75 4.02
C GLU A 304 -12.76 -17.65 3.01
N LEU A 305 -11.74 -16.99 2.45
CA LEU A 305 -11.92 -15.93 1.45
C LEU A 305 -11.10 -16.25 0.20
N HIS A 306 -11.76 -16.28 -0.94
CA HIS A 306 -11.15 -16.53 -2.24
C HIS A 306 -11.37 -15.34 -3.18
N LEU A 307 -10.41 -15.09 -4.06
CA LEU A 307 -10.51 -14.11 -5.14
C LEU A 307 -10.52 -14.81 -6.49
N ALA A 308 -11.31 -14.33 -7.44
CA ALA A 308 -11.43 -14.90 -8.77
C ALA A 308 -11.40 -13.84 -9.88
N ALA A 309 -10.85 -14.20 -11.04
CA ALA A 309 -10.92 -13.43 -12.28
C ALA A 309 -10.41 -11.98 -12.18
N ILE A 310 -9.36 -11.76 -11.37
CA ILE A 310 -8.86 -10.41 -11.07
C ILE A 310 -8.33 -9.72 -12.34
N PRO A 311 -8.84 -8.53 -12.70
CA PRO A 311 -8.38 -7.76 -13.85
C PRO A 311 -6.89 -7.40 -13.77
N ASN A 312 -6.20 -7.39 -14.93
CA ASN A 312 -4.77 -7.05 -15.05
C ASN A 312 -3.74 -7.97 -14.37
N GLN A 313 -4.08 -9.24 -14.11
CA GLN A 313 -3.03 -10.24 -13.93
C GLN A 313 -2.26 -10.42 -15.26
N ARG A 314 -1.19 -9.64 -15.46
CA ARG A 314 -0.13 -9.99 -16.43
C ARG A 314 0.34 -11.39 -16.06
N ASN A 315 -0.04 -12.40 -16.85
CA ASN A 315 0.38 -13.80 -16.76
C ASN A 315 1.31 -14.09 -15.58
N SER A 316 0.74 -14.06 -14.37
CA SER A 316 1.47 -14.44 -13.18
C SER A 316 1.30 -15.94 -13.10
N SER A 317 2.13 -16.66 -13.85
CA SER A 317 2.61 -18.00 -13.49
C SER A 317 3.43 -18.00 -12.18
N ARG A 318 3.22 -16.99 -11.33
CA ARG A 318 3.76 -16.77 -9.99
C ARG A 318 2.60 -16.35 -9.08
N THR A 319 1.68 -17.26 -8.78
CA THR A 319 0.83 -17.15 -7.61
C THR A 319 1.63 -17.61 -6.38
N SER A 320 1.69 -16.77 -5.34
CA SER A 320 2.36 -17.01 -4.05
C SER A 320 3.88 -17.22 -4.08
N SER A 321 4.62 -16.14 -4.40
CA SER A 321 6.02 -15.99 -4.01
C SER A 321 6.21 -14.69 -3.21
N SER A 322 5.46 -14.53 -2.13
CA SER A 322 5.76 -13.55 -1.07
C SER A 322 6.18 -14.29 0.19
N VAL A 323 7.31 -15.01 0.10
CA VAL A 323 8.33 -14.90 1.14
C VAL A 323 9.29 -13.81 0.65
N SER A 324 9.79 -13.01 1.59
CA SER A 324 10.62 -11.81 1.44
C SER A 324 11.37 -11.63 0.12
N ARG A 325 11.29 -10.41 -0.40
CA ARG A 325 12.22 -9.86 -1.40
C ARG A 325 13.62 -9.57 -0.80
N ASN A 326 14.05 -10.39 0.16
CA ASN A 326 15.39 -10.42 0.74
C ASN A 326 15.77 -11.90 0.93
N VAL A 327 16.98 -12.25 0.50
CA VAL A 327 17.58 -13.58 0.26
C VAL A 327 17.33 -14.17 -1.14
N PRO A 328 18.21 -13.91 -2.12
CA PRO A 328 18.31 -14.75 -3.32
C PRO A 328 19.00 -16.07 -2.92
N GLY A 329 18.21 -17.11 -2.64
CA GLY A 329 18.81 -18.37 -2.17
C GLY A 329 17.89 -19.54 -1.90
N VAL A 330 16.58 -19.42 -2.12
CA VAL A 330 15.65 -20.56 -2.09
C VAL A 330 14.71 -20.44 -3.28
N MET A 331 15.05 -21.11 -4.39
CA MET A 331 14.00 -21.56 -5.30
C MET A 331 13.20 -22.61 -4.50
N MET A 332 12.10 -22.19 -3.89
CA MET A 332 10.99 -23.11 -3.73
C MET A 332 10.71 -23.61 -5.15
N ILE A 333 11.02 -24.89 -5.41
CA ILE A 333 10.60 -25.59 -6.62
C ILE A 333 9.14 -25.21 -6.81
N GLN A 334 8.83 -24.45 -7.87
CA GLN A 334 7.47 -24.10 -8.19
C GLN A 334 6.73 -25.42 -8.26
N LYS A 335 5.86 -25.71 -7.28
CA LYS A 335 4.86 -26.75 -7.43
C LYS A 335 4.12 -26.37 -8.70
N SER A 336 4.36 -27.13 -9.76
CA SER A 336 3.65 -27.00 -11.02
C SER A 336 2.17 -26.83 -10.70
N VAL A 337 1.53 -25.85 -11.34
CA VAL A 337 0.08 -25.71 -11.28
C VAL A 337 -0.46 -27.07 -11.71
N SER A 338 -1.10 -27.79 -10.79
CA SER A 338 -1.70 -29.07 -11.12
C SER A 338 -2.66 -28.83 -12.30
N PRO A 339 -2.65 -29.69 -13.35
CA PRO A 339 -3.64 -29.60 -14.42
C PRO A 339 -5.07 -29.75 -13.90
N ASN A 340 -5.23 -30.32 -12.69
CA ASN A 340 -6.49 -30.44 -12.00
C ASN A 340 -6.93 -29.06 -11.46
N PRO A 341 -8.07 -28.51 -11.93
CA PRO A 341 -8.58 -27.22 -11.46
C PRO A 341 -9.03 -27.22 -9.99
N PHE A 342 -9.14 -28.39 -9.37
CA PHE A 342 -9.64 -28.59 -8.01
C PHE A 342 -8.50 -28.78 -6.99
N ASN A 343 -7.56 -27.84 -6.90
CA ASN A 343 -6.49 -27.85 -5.91
C ASN A 343 -6.70 -26.76 -4.83
N ASN A 344 -6.82 -27.16 -3.55
CA ASN A 344 -7.25 -26.30 -2.45
C ASN A 344 -6.12 -25.51 -1.73
N ARG A 345 -4.95 -25.31 -2.35
CA ARG A 345 -3.82 -24.59 -1.71
C ARG A 345 -3.71 -23.12 -2.09
N VAL A 346 -4.56 -22.63 -2.99
CA VAL A 346 -4.47 -21.27 -3.54
C VAL A 346 -5.73 -20.47 -3.18
N ARG A 347 -5.56 -19.21 -2.78
CA ARG A 347 -6.66 -18.28 -2.43
C ARG A 347 -7.03 -17.31 -3.56
N VAL A 348 -6.23 -17.25 -4.63
CA VAL A 348 -6.45 -16.41 -5.81
C VAL A 348 -6.52 -17.27 -7.06
N HIS A 349 -7.63 -17.16 -7.79
CA HIS A 349 -7.99 -18.06 -8.88
C HIS A 349 -8.18 -17.31 -10.19
N LYS A 350 -7.88 -17.98 -11.30
CA LYS A 350 -8.09 -17.42 -12.64
C LYS A 350 -9.57 -17.28 -12.98
N THR A 351 -10.38 -18.26 -12.57
CA THR A 351 -11.80 -18.33 -12.91
C THR A 351 -12.66 -18.46 -11.66
N VAL A 352 -13.96 -18.16 -11.78
CA VAL A 352 -14.92 -18.19 -10.68
C VAL A 352 -15.18 -19.62 -10.24
N GLU A 353 -15.24 -20.56 -11.20
CA GLU A 353 -15.44 -21.99 -10.99
C GLU A 353 -14.37 -22.58 -10.07
N HIS A 354 -13.09 -22.24 -10.27
CA HIS A 354 -12.00 -22.73 -9.44
C HIS A 354 -12.07 -22.15 -8.02
N ALA A 355 -12.42 -20.87 -7.89
CA ALA A 355 -12.56 -20.24 -6.59
C ALA A 355 -13.72 -20.82 -5.78
N VAL A 356 -14.89 -20.97 -6.42
CA VAL A 356 -16.07 -21.58 -5.80
C VAL A 356 -15.75 -23.02 -5.39
N SER A 357 -15.15 -23.81 -6.28
CA SER A 357 -14.80 -25.18 -5.96
C SER A 357 -13.79 -25.31 -4.82
N ALA A 358 -12.73 -24.50 -4.82
CA ALA A 358 -11.76 -24.51 -3.72
C ALA A 358 -12.41 -24.09 -2.39
N SER A 359 -13.26 -23.06 -2.40
CA SER A 359 -13.95 -22.58 -1.20
C SER A 359 -14.94 -23.59 -0.60
N LEU A 360 -15.59 -24.41 -1.44
CA LEU A 360 -16.55 -25.42 -1.00
C LEU A 360 -15.92 -26.79 -0.72
N ALA A 361 -14.62 -26.96 -0.98
CA ALA A 361 -13.94 -28.24 -0.84
C ALA A 361 -14.08 -28.86 0.55
N SER A 362 -13.99 -28.03 1.61
CA SER A 362 -14.15 -28.51 2.98
C SER A 362 -15.59 -28.88 3.32
N ALA A 363 -16.57 -28.16 2.77
CA ALA A 363 -17.99 -28.42 2.99
C ALA A 363 -18.43 -29.75 2.35
N TYR A 364 -18.03 -30.01 1.11
CA TYR A 364 -18.47 -31.22 0.39
C TYR A 364 -17.85 -32.52 0.89
N ARG A 365 -16.66 -32.48 1.49
CA ARG A 365 -16.03 -33.68 2.09
C ARG A 365 -16.81 -34.23 3.30
N VAL A 366 -17.61 -33.39 3.94
CA VAL A 366 -18.39 -33.76 5.14
C VAL A 366 -19.90 -33.76 4.92
N LEU A 367 -20.38 -33.29 3.75
CA LEU A 367 -21.80 -33.16 3.45
C LEU A 367 -22.52 -34.53 3.43
N PRO A 368 -23.66 -34.72 4.12
CA PRO A 368 -24.41 -35.98 4.08
C PRO A 368 -24.66 -36.48 2.66
N ARG A 369 -24.61 -37.80 2.44
CA ARG A 369 -24.66 -38.40 1.09
C ARG A 369 -25.92 -38.00 0.31
N GLY A 370 -27.08 -37.95 0.97
CA GLY A 370 -28.34 -37.51 0.36
C GLY A 370 -28.26 -36.07 -0.17
N GLU A 371 -27.85 -35.13 0.70
CA GLU A 371 -27.65 -33.72 0.32
C GLU A 371 -26.59 -33.56 -0.78
N LEU A 372 -25.53 -34.37 -0.75
CA LEU A 372 -24.51 -34.36 -1.80
C LEU A 372 -25.07 -34.80 -3.16
N LEU A 373 -25.91 -35.83 -3.19
CA LEU A 373 -26.55 -36.30 -4.42
C LEU A 373 -27.54 -35.27 -4.97
N GLU A 374 -28.29 -34.58 -4.11
CA GLU A 374 -29.12 -33.43 -4.52
C GLU A 374 -28.25 -32.31 -5.13
N GLU A 375 -27.18 -31.90 -4.45
CA GLU A 375 -26.26 -30.88 -4.98
C GLU A 375 -25.65 -31.28 -6.32
N ILE A 376 -25.31 -32.55 -6.54
CA ILE A 376 -24.78 -33.05 -7.83
C ILE A 376 -25.84 -32.95 -8.94
N ARG A 377 -27.09 -33.29 -8.63
CA ARG A 377 -28.19 -33.36 -9.61
C ARG A 377 -28.77 -31.99 -9.94
N GLN A 378 -29.00 -31.16 -8.93
CA GLN A 378 -29.83 -29.95 -9.01
C GLN A 378 -29.13 -28.69 -8.48
N GLY A 379 -27.88 -28.79 -8.00
CA GLY A 379 -27.14 -27.63 -7.49
C GLY A 379 -26.88 -26.54 -8.53
N ASP A 380 -26.37 -25.41 -8.08
CA ASP A 380 -25.96 -24.32 -8.97
C ASP A 380 -24.85 -24.78 -9.95
N VAL A 381 -24.82 -24.19 -11.13
CA VAL A 381 -23.84 -24.51 -12.19
C VAL A 381 -22.39 -24.43 -11.68
N LEU A 382 -22.09 -23.55 -10.72
CA LEU A 382 -20.77 -23.40 -10.10
C LEU A 382 -20.52 -24.39 -8.97
N THR A 383 -21.58 -24.94 -8.34
CA THR A 383 -21.47 -25.78 -7.14
C THR A 383 -21.52 -27.27 -7.47
N ARG A 384 -22.23 -27.66 -8.53
CA ARG A 384 -22.29 -29.06 -9.04
C ARG A 384 -20.89 -29.65 -9.30
N PRO A 385 -19.97 -28.98 -10.02
CA PRO A 385 -18.63 -29.52 -10.23
C PRO A 385 -17.83 -29.63 -8.93
N ALA A 386 -18.03 -28.70 -8.00
CA ALA A 386 -17.38 -28.74 -6.69
C ALA A 386 -17.88 -29.92 -5.85
N ALA A 387 -19.18 -30.19 -5.87
CA ALA A 387 -19.80 -31.32 -5.21
C ALA A 387 -19.25 -32.65 -5.75
N LEU A 388 -19.18 -32.79 -7.07
CA LEU A 388 -18.59 -33.95 -7.75
C LEU A 388 -17.11 -34.14 -7.33
N ALA A 389 -16.28 -33.12 -7.51
CA ALA A 389 -14.84 -33.23 -7.32
C ALA A 389 -14.42 -33.50 -5.86
N TRP A 390 -15.13 -32.89 -4.89
CA TRP A 390 -14.76 -32.95 -3.47
C TRP A 390 -15.63 -33.87 -2.62
N GLY A 391 -16.85 -34.14 -3.04
CA GLY A 391 -17.77 -35.05 -2.38
C GLY A 391 -17.68 -36.50 -2.86
N GLY A 392 -17.04 -36.76 -4.01
CA GLY A 392 -17.00 -38.08 -4.64
C GLY A 392 -16.58 -39.25 -3.73
N GLY A 393 -15.72 -39.01 -2.74
CA GLY A 393 -15.31 -40.02 -1.75
C GLY A 393 -16.41 -40.49 -0.78
N ARG A 394 -17.58 -39.83 -0.79
CA ARG A 394 -18.75 -40.18 0.01
C ARG A 394 -19.81 -40.97 -0.77
N LEU A 395 -19.63 -41.06 -2.08
CA LEU A 395 -20.51 -41.82 -2.97
C LEU A 395 -20.19 -43.32 -2.87
N ARG A 396 -21.17 -44.15 -3.16
CA ARG A 396 -21.09 -45.62 -3.10
C ARG A 396 -21.14 -46.21 -4.50
N THR A 397 -20.84 -47.49 -4.63
CA THR A 397 -20.87 -48.21 -5.92
C THR A 397 -22.21 -48.09 -6.64
N GLU A 398 -23.34 -48.00 -5.92
CA GLU A 398 -24.67 -47.75 -6.51
C GLU A 398 -24.80 -46.37 -7.20
N ASP A 399 -23.94 -45.40 -6.86
CA ASP A 399 -23.89 -44.07 -7.49
C ASP A 399 -22.96 -44.04 -8.73
N LEU A 400 -22.16 -45.09 -8.95
CA LEU A 400 -21.18 -45.14 -10.04
C LEU A 400 -21.82 -44.94 -11.43
N PRO A 401 -22.99 -45.51 -11.77
CA PRO A 401 -23.64 -45.27 -13.06
C PRO A 401 -23.88 -43.79 -13.35
N LEU A 402 -24.28 -43.01 -12.33
CA LEU A 402 -24.47 -41.57 -12.44
C LEU A 402 -23.14 -40.84 -12.72
N LEU A 403 -22.05 -41.23 -12.07
CA LEU A 403 -20.74 -40.62 -12.32
C LEU A 403 -20.23 -40.95 -13.73
N LEU A 404 -20.41 -42.19 -14.17
CA LEU A 404 -20.03 -42.64 -15.51
C LEU A 404 -20.79 -41.84 -16.58
N SER A 405 -22.09 -41.62 -16.42
CA SER A 405 -22.86 -40.79 -17.36
C SER A 405 -22.36 -39.34 -17.36
N LEU A 406 -22.11 -38.75 -16.20
CA LEU A 406 -21.64 -37.37 -16.06
C LEU A 406 -20.22 -37.14 -16.62
N THR A 407 -19.39 -38.18 -16.75
CA THR A 407 -18.10 -38.04 -17.45
C THR A 407 -18.23 -37.76 -18.94
N GLY A 408 -19.42 -37.93 -19.52
CA GLY A 408 -19.76 -37.59 -20.90
C GLY A 408 -20.65 -36.37 -21.04
N ASP A 409 -20.85 -35.59 -19.98
CA ASP A 409 -21.69 -34.38 -19.98
C ASP A 409 -21.15 -33.31 -20.94
N ASP A 410 -22.05 -32.56 -21.58
CA ASP A 410 -21.71 -31.47 -22.50
C ASP A 410 -20.90 -30.36 -21.80
N SER A 411 -21.12 -30.16 -20.50
CA SER A 411 -20.30 -29.30 -19.68
C SER A 411 -18.97 -29.95 -19.36
N GLN A 412 -17.91 -29.48 -20.03
CA GLN A 412 -16.54 -29.95 -19.82
C GLN A 412 -16.11 -29.91 -18.34
N VAL A 413 -16.59 -28.93 -17.57
CA VAL A 413 -16.28 -28.78 -16.13
C VAL A 413 -16.96 -29.86 -15.29
N ILE A 414 -18.19 -30.25 -15.63
CA ILE A 414 -18.90 -31.37 -15.00
C ILE A 414 -18.20 -32.69 -15.36
N ALA A 415 -17.89 -32.89 -16.64
CA ALA A 415 -17.19 -34.08 -17.10
C ALA A 415 -15.84 -34.27 -16.40
N GLN A 416 -15.06 -33.19 -16.24
CA GLN A 416 -13.82 -33.20 -15.48
C GLN A 416 -14.06 -33.51 -13.99
N ALA A 417 -15.03 -32.87 -13.35
CA ALA A 417 -15.32 -33.09 -11.94
C ALA A 417 -15.79 -34.53 -11.65
N ALA A 418 -16.64 -35.09 -12.51
CA ALA A 418 -17.07 -36.49 -12.44
C ALA A 418 -15.88 -37.44 -12.65
N THR A 419 -14.99 -37.12 -13.60
CA THR A 419 -13.73 -37.87 -13.80
C THR A 419 -12.88 -37.87 -12.52
N VAL A 420 -12.79 -36.74 -11.82
CA VAL A 420 -12.12 -36.66 -10.51
C VAL A 420 -12.81 -37.54 -9.47
N SER A 421 -14.14 -37.62 -9.45
CA SER A 421 -14.87 -38.49 -8.53
C SER A 421 -14.53 -39.98 -8.73
N LEU A 422 -14.27 -40.41 -9.96
CA LEU A 422 -13.94 -41.81 -10.28
C LEU A 422 -12.69 -42.34 -9.56
N ARG A 423 -11.79 -41.48 -9.07
CA ARG A 423 -10.63 -41.91 -8.26
C ARG A 423 -11.01 -42.63 -6.96
N HIS A 424 -12.25 -42.46 -6.51
CA HIS A 424 -12.79 -43.08 -5.32
C HIS A 424 -13.41 -44.47 -5.57
N PHE A 425 -13.33 -44.95 -6.81
CA PHE A 425 -13.89 -46.23 -7.28
C PHE A 425 -12.78 -47.14 -7.81
N GLY A 426 -12.81 -48.42 -7.43
CA GLY A 426 -11.88 -49.47 -7.84
C GLY A 426 -12.47 -50.45 -8.84
N GLU A 427 -13.75 -50.28 -9.14
CA GLU A 427 -14.54 -51.10 -10.04
C GLU A 427 -13.98 -51.03 -11.46
N PRO A 428 -13.97 -52.16 -12.22
CA PRO A 428 -13.43 -52.19 -13.58
C PRO A 428 -14.00 -51.09 -14.48
N ALA A 429 -15.33 -50.87 -14.41
CA ALA A 429 -16.00 -49.82 -15.18
C ALA A 429 -15.44 -48.41 -14.92
N ALA A 430 -15.06 -48.08 -13.69
CA ALA A 430 -14.48 -46.78 -13.34
C ALA A 430 -13.06 -46.64 -13.90
N VAL A 431 -12.23 -47.66 -13.71
CA VAL A 431 -10.83 -47.69 -14.19
C VAL A 431 -10.77 -47.68 -15.71
N ASP A 432 -11.64 -48.45 -16.37
CA ASP A 432 -11.77 -48.49 -17.83
C ASP A 432 -12.24 -47.15 -18.39
N ARG A 433 -13.18 -46.49 -17.70
CA ARG A 433 -13.61 -45.15 -18.09
C ARG A 433 -12.45 -44.16 -18.00
N LEU A 434 -11.72 -44.13 -16.88
CA LEU A 434 -10.53 -43.26 -16.72
C LEU A 434 -9.50 -43.50 -17.84
N ARG A 435 -9.20 -44.77 -18.15
CA ARG A 435 -8.32 -45.15 -19.26
C ARG A 435 -8.83 -44.62 -20.59
N SER A 436 -10.12 -44.81 -20.89
CA SER A 436 -10.72 -44.36 -22.15
C SER A 436 -10.64 -42.83 -22.31
N LEU A 437 -10.88 -42.07 -21.24
CA LEU A 437 -10.81 -40.61 -21.25
C LEU A 437 -9.37 -40.10 -21.40
N ALA A 438 -8.42 -40.80 -20.79
CA ALA A 438 -7.00 -40.50 -20.93
C ALA A 438 -6.50 -40.67 -22.37
N LEU A 439 -7.03 -41.63 -23.13
CA LEU A 439 -6.65 -41.90 -24.53
C LEU A 439 -7.29 -40.95 -25.55
N ARG A 440 -8.32 -40.17 -25.18
CA ARG A 440 -9.02 -39.25 -26.10
C ARG A 440 -8.22 -38.00 -26.49
N ASN A 441 -7.08 -37.74 -25.85
CA ASN A 441 -6.24 -36.55 -26.08
C ASN A 441 -7.00 -35.21 -25.99
N GLN A 442 -8.07 -35.17 -25.19
CA GLN A 442 -8.89 -33.96 -25.02
C GLN A 442 -8.24 -33.03 -23.98
N PRO A 443 -8.04 -31.73 -24.30
CA PRO A 443 -7.54 -30.75 -23.34
C PRO A 443 -8.38 -30.75 -22.05
N GLY A 444 -7.70 -30.71 -20.90
CA GLY A 444 -8.32 -30.75 -19.58
C GLY A 444 -8.81 -32.14 -19.14
N LEU A 445 -9.54 -32.88 -19.97
CA LEU A 445 -10.12 -34.18 -19.59
C LEU A 445 -9.08 -35.30 -19.50
N SER A 446 -8.20 -35.45 -20.50
CA SER A 446 -7.16 -36.48 -20.46
C SER A 446 -6.14 -36.26 -19.33
N PRO A 447 -5.65 -35.03 -19.07
CA PRO A 447 -4.84 -34.74 -17.87
C PRO A 447 -5.58 -35.04 -16.55
N THR A 448 -6.88 -34.76 -16.48
CA THR A 448 -7.70 -35.05 -15.29
C THR A 448 -7.84 -36.55 -15.06
N ALA A 449 -7.93 -37.36 -16.12
CA ALA A 449 -7.95 -38.81 -16.02
C ALA A 449 -6.61 -39.38 -15.52
N PHE A 450 -5.47 -38.86 -16.01
CA PHE A 450 -4.15 -39.22 -15.47
C PHE A 450 -4.03 -38.88 -13.98
N ASP A 451 -4.44 -37.67 -13.59
CA ASP A 451 -4.45 -37.22 -12.18
C ASP A 451 -5.34 -38.12 -11.31
N SER A 452 -6.53 -38.44 -11.79
CA SER A 452 -7.49 -39.29 -11.08
C SER A 452 -6.98 -40.72 -10.88
N MET A 453 -6.30 -41.28 -11.89
CA MET A 453 -5.66 -42.58 -11.75
C MET A 453 -4.49 -42.56 -10.76
N ALA A 454 -3.64 -41.52 -10.81
CA ALA A 454 -2.49 -41.38 -9.91
C ALA A 454 -2.91 -41.13 -8.44
N ALA A 455 -3.97 -40.34 -8.24
CA ALA A 455 -4.54 -39.99 -6.94
C ALA A 455 -5.43 -41.08 -6.34
N SER A 456 -5.78 -42.11 -7.11
CA SER A 456 -6.65 -43.19 -6.68
C SER A 456 -6.07 -43.93 -5.47
N ARG A 457 -6.96 -44.51 -4.64
CA ARG A 457 -6.53 -45.42 -3.56
C ARG A 457 -6.42 -46.88 -4.04
N TYR A 458 -6.89 -47.19 -5.24
CA TYR A 458 -6.98 -48.57 -5.73
C TYR A 458 -5.78 -48.93 -6.63
N PRO A 459 -5.11 -50.07 -6.38
CA PRO A 459 -3.96 -50.51 -7.17
C PRO A 459 -4.24 -50.62 -8.69
N ALA A 460 -5.43 -51.07 -9.09
CA ALA A 460 -5.82 -51.24 -10.48
C ALA A 460 -5.69 -49.94 -11.32
N ALA A 461 -5.95 -48.78 -10.72
CA ALA A 461 -5.79 -47.49 -11.38
C ALA A 461 -4.31 -47.13 -11.60
N HIS A 462 -3.44 -47.43 -10.63
CA HIS A 462 -1.99 -47.21 -10.73
C HIS A 462 -1.36 -48.11 -11.78
N GLU A 463 -1.72 -49.40 -11.81
CA GLU A 463 -1.26 -50.35 -12.82
C GLU A 463 -1.68 -49.92 -14.23
N THR A 464 -2.91 -49.43 -14.38
CA THR A 464 -3.40 -48.90 -15.64
C THR A 464 -2.56 -47.70 -16.09
N LEU A 465 -2.27 -46.76 -15.18
CA LEU A 465 -1.43 -45.59 -15.47
C LEU A 465 0.01 -45.99 -15.86
N LEU A 466 0.60 -47.00 -15.19
CA LEU A 466 1.93 -47.53 -15.54
C LEU A 466 1.93 -48.21 -16.92
N LYS A 467 0.90 -49.01 -17.25
CA LYS A 467 0.72 -49.60 -18.58
C LYS A 467 0.58 -48.52 -19.66
N MET A 468 -0.13 -47.44 -19.36
CA MET A 468 -0.25 -46.29 -20.26
C MET A 468 1.07 -45.57 -20.47
N LEU A 469 1.85 -45.36 -19.41
CA LEU A 469 3.18 -44.75 -19.51
C LEU A 469 4.09 -45.51 -20.48
N ALA A 470 4.02 -46.84 -20.51
CA ALA A 470 4.81 -47.66 -21.43
C ALA A 470 4.36 -47.57 -22.90
N LYS A 471 3.04 -47.37 -23.16
CA LYS A 471 2.44 -47.49 -24.50
C LYS A 471 2.08 -46.15 -25.16
N SER A 472 2.15 -45.03 -24.45
CA SER A 472 1.70 -43.73 -24.96
C SER A 472 2.77 -42.98 -25.76
N ASP A 473 2.35 -41.95 -26.50
CA ASP A 473 3.28 -41.03 -27.16
C ASP A 473 4.12 -40.21 -26.15
N VAL A 474 5.14 -39.51 -26.63
CA VAL A 474 6.07 -38.73 -25.80
C VAL A 474 5.34 -37.63 -25.02
N LYS A 475 4.30 -37.01 -25.59
CA LYS A 475 3.54 -35.92 -24.96
C LYS A 475 2.76 -36.41 -23.75
N ALA A 476 2.03 -37.52 -23.90
CA ALA A 476 1.31 -38.18 -22.83
C ALA A 476 2.27 -38.73 -21.77
N ARG A 477 3.41 -39.32 -22.15
CA ARG A 477 4.44 -39.78 -21.20
C ARG A 477 4.95 -38.66 -20.30
N LYS A 478 5.28 -37.48 -20.86
CA LYS A 478 5.69 -36.30 -20.07
C LYS A 478 4.62 -35.88 -19.07
N GLN A 479 3.36 -35.91 -19.50
CA GLN A 479 2.22 -35.57 -18.64
C GLN A 479 2.04 -36.59 -17.52
N ILE A 480 2.12 -37.89 -17.81
CA ILE A 480 2.01 -38.96 -16.83
C ILE A 480 3.15 -38.87 -15.80
N VAL A 481 4.42 -38.71 -16.23
CA VAL A 481 5.57 -38.53 -15.34
C VAL A 481 5.37 -37.33 -14.40
N SER A 482 4.94 -36.19 -14.95
CA SER A 482 4.65 -34.98 -14.16
C SER A 482 3.51 -35.18 -13.16
N THR A 483 2.54 -36.04 -13.50
CA THR A 483 1.39 -36.37 -12.65
C THR A 483 1.80 -37.33 -11.53
N MET A 484 2.56 -38.39 -11.85
CA MET A 484 3.10 -39.34 -10.88
C MET A 484 3.94 -38.66 -9.80
N ALA A 485 4.73 -37.64 -10.17
CA ALA A 485 5.53 -36.85 -9.23
C ALA A 485 4.71 -36.09 -8.17
N GLN A 486 3.41 -35.86 -8.42
CA GLN A 486 2.50 -35.22 -7.46
C GLN A 486 1.98 -36.21 -6.41
N TYR A 487 2.00 -37.51 -6.71
CA TYR A 487 1.51 -38.61 -5.88
C TYR A 487 2.63 -39.65 -5.68
N PRO A 488 3.71 -39.32 -4.95
CA PRO A 488 4.88 -40.18 -4.84
C PRO A 488 4.52 -41.55 -4.26
N ARG A 489 4.91 -42.60 -4.98
CA ARG A 489 4.76 -44.03 -4.63
C ARG A 489 6.00 -44.80 -5.13
N PRO A 490 6.41 -45.90 -4.50
CA PRO A 490 7.58 -46.68 -4.94
C PRO A 490 7.54 -47.05 -6.44
N ALA A 491 6.45 -47.67 -6.91
CA ALA A 491 6.32 -48.06 -8.32
C ALA A 491 6.37 -46.88 -9.31
N PHE A 492 5.91 -45.69 -8.90
CA PHE A 492 5.99 -44.48 -9.71
C PHE A 492 7.40 -43.91 -9.71
N ALA A 493 8.05 -43.90 -8.54
CA ALA A 493 9.45 -43.49 -8.39
C ALA A 493 10.36 -44.33 -9.30
N ASP A 494 10.21 -45.65 -9.30
CA ASP A 494 10.98 -46.57 -10.15
C ASP A 494 10.73 -46.30 -11.64
N ALA A 495 9.47 -46.09 -12.03
CA ALA A 495 9.13 -45.78 -13.41
C ALA A 495 9.73 -44.44 -13.87
N ILE A 496 9.62 -43.39 -13.05
CA ILE A 496 10.23 -42.08 -13.32
C ILE A 496 11.76 -42.21 -13.41
N HIS A 497 12.38 -42.99 -12.53
CA HIS A 497 13.81 -43.23 -12.51
C HIS A 497 14.31 -43.81 -13.84
N ARG A 498 13.64 -44.84 -14.35
CA ARG A 498 13.96 -45.45 -15.66
C ARG A 498 14.00 -44.41 -16.79
N PHE A 499 13.03 -43.50 -16.85
CA PHE A 499 13.02 -42.44 -17.88
C PHE A 499 14.07 -41.34 -17.65
N ALA A 500 14.53 -41.14 -16.41
CA ALA A 500 15.58 -40.18 -16.11
C ALA A 500 16.96 -40.72 -16.49
N THR A 501 17.18 -42.04 -16.38
CA THR A 501 18.44 -42.73 -16.68
C THR A 501 18.57 -43.18 -18.13
N ASP A 502 17.47 -43.52 -18.80
CA ASP A 502 17.49 -44.04 -20.17
C ASP A 502 18.07 -43.01 -21.16
N ALA A 503 19.26 -43.32 -21.68
CA ALA A 503 19.98 -42.49 -22.65
C ALA A 503 19.37 -42.55 -24.06
N GLY A 504 18.54 -43.56 -24.35
CA GLY A 504 17.78 -43.70 -25.61
C GLY A 504 16.37 -43.13 -25.56
N ALA A 505 15.89 -42.71 -24.37
CA ALA A 505 14.61 -42.03 -24.24
C ALA A 505 14.66 -40.62 -24.88
N ASP A 506 13.49 -40.14 -25.33
CA ASP A 506 13.32 -38.77 -25.80
C ASP A 506 13.94 -37.78 -24.80
N ALA A 507 14.90 -36.98 -25.27
CA ALA A 507 15.72 -36.12 -24.41
C ALA A 507 14.84 -35.22 -23.53
N THR A 508 13.72 -34.72 -24.07
CA THR A 508 12.82 -33.84 -23.34
C THR A 508 11.96 -34.56 -22.30
N LEU A 509 11.63 -35.84 -22.48
CA LEU A 509 11.04 -36.70 -21.45
C LEU A 509 12.02 -36.94 -20.29
N SER A 510 13.30 -37.19 -20.60
CA SER A 510 14.36 -37.35 -19.58
C SER A 510 14.47 -36.11 -18.69
N LEU A 511 14.42 -34.90 -19.27
CA LEU A 511 14.44 -33.64 -18.48
C LEU A 511 13.26 -33.54 -17.50
N VAL A 512 12.07 -33.95 -17.93
CA VAL A 512 10.86 -33.95 -17.11
C VAL A 512 10.99 -34.98 -15.98
N ALA A 513 11.51 -36.17 -16.29
CA ALA A 513 11.75 -37.23 -15.31
C ALA A 513 12.77 -36.81 -14.24
N MET A 514 13.89 -36.16 -14.62
CA MET A 514 14.86 -35.63 -13.65
C MET A 514 14.25 -34.60 -12.69
N LYS A 515 13.43 -33.69 -13.21
CA LYS A 515 12.70 -32.72 -12.38
C LYS A 515 11.69 -33.40 -11.46
N ALA A 516 11.01 -34.44 -11.96
CA ALA A 516 10.10 -35.25 -11.17
C ALA A 516 10.82 -36.01 -10.05
N LEU A 517 11.98 -36.64 -10.31
CA LEU A 517 12.82 -37.27 -9.27
C LEU A 517 13.24 -36.28 -8.18
N ALA A 518 13.63 -35.07 -8.59
CA ALA A 518 14.00 -34.00 -7.66
C ALA A 518 12.82 -33.57 -6.78
N GLN A 519 11.61 -33.52 -7.34
CA GLN A 519 10.38 -33.19 -6.62
C GLN A 519 10.00 -34.26 -5.59
N ILE A 520 10.14 -35.55 -5.92
CA ILE A 520 9.77 -36.65 -5.01
C ILE A 520 10.87 -36.98 -3.99
N GLY A 521 12.10 -36.49 -4.17
CA GLY A 521 13.22 -36.77 -3.28
C GLY A 521 13.76 -38.20 -3.42
N HIS A 522 13.89 -38.70 -4.64
CA HIS A 522 14.34 -40.06 -4.92
C HIS A 522 15.75 -40.35 -4.36
N PRO A 523 16.02 -41.55 -3.79
CA PRO A 523 17.35 -41.90 -3.25
C PRO A 523 18.47 -41.83 -4.30
N GLU A 524 18.24 -42.40 -5.49
CA GLU A 524 19.19 -42.36 -6.63
C GLU A 524 19.28 -41.02 -7.37
N LEU A 525 18.59 -39.96 -6.91
CA LEU A 525 18.61 -38.67 -7.59
C LEU A 525 20.04 -38.16 -7.80
N MET A 526 20.90 -38.30 -6.79
CA MET A 526 22.27 -37.80 -6.88
C MET A 526 23.09 -38.54 -7.93
N THR A 527 22.90 -39.85 -8.07
CA THR A 527 23.53 -40.69 -9.10
C THR A 527 23.13 -40.19 -10.49
N VAL A 528 21.82 -40.01 -10.71
CA VAL A 528 21.27 -39.51 -11.98
C VAL A 528 21.79 -38.10 -12.32
N LEU A 529 21.88 -37.21 -11.33
CA LEU A 529 22.37 -35.85 -11.54
C LEU A 529 23.88 -35.81 -11.85
N ASP A 530 24.69 -36.64 -11.18
CA ASP A 530 26.14 -36.75 -11.44
C ASP A 530 26.42 -37.23 -12.87
N GLU A 531 25.76 -38.32 -13.29
CA GLU A 531 25.84 -38.81 -14.66
C GLU A 531 25.38 -37.76 -15.69
N ALA A 532 24.26 -37.08 -15.42
CA ALA A 532 23.70 -36.10 -16.33
C ALA A 532 24.58 -34.86 -16.49
N VAL A 533 25.30 -34.41 -15.45
CA VAL A 533 26.24 -33.28 -15.51
C VAL A 533 27.53 -33.65 -16.26
N ARG A 534 27.97 -34.91 -16.18
CA ARG A 534 29.16 -35.42 -16.89
C ARG A 534 28.86 -35.81 -18.35
N GLY A 535 27.60 -36.06 -18.69
CA GLY A 535 27.19 -36.50 -20.02
C GLY A 535 27.39 -35.46 -21.14
N SER A 536 27.32 -35.91 -22.39
CA SER A 536 27.52 -35.09 -23.59
C SER A 536 26.31 -34.22 -23.97
N HIS A 537 25.10 -34.54 -23.49
CA HIS A 537 23.86 -33.86 -23.87
C HIS A 537 23.65 -32.51 -23.14
N PRO A 538 23.72 -31.34 -23.83
CA PRO A 538 23.70 -30.02 -23.17
C PRO A 538 22.48 -29.77 -22.28
N ALA A 539 21.26 -30.07 -22.78
CA ALA A 539 20.03 -29.81 -22.03
C ALA A 539 19.90 -30.65 -20.74
N ARG A 540 20.46 -31.88 -20.71
CA ARG A 540 20.50 -32.72 -19.51
C ARG A 540 21.47 -32.15 -18.50
N ARG A 541 22.68 -31.74 -18.94
CA ARG A 541 23.66 -31.04 -18.09
C ARG A 541 23.08 -29.78 -17.44
N ASP A 542 22.47 -28.91 -18.24
CA ASP A 542 21.92 -27.64 -17.74
C ASP A 542 20.75 -27.86 -16.77
N THR A 543 19.89 -28.85 -17.04
CA THR A 543 18.80 -29.22 -16.13
C THR A 543 19.35 -29.81 -14.83
N ALA A 544 20.33 -30.70 -14.90
CA ALA A 544 20.96 -31.28 -13.72
C ALA A 544 21.65 -30.20 -12.86
N LEU A 545 22.42 -29.32 -13.50
CA LEU A 545 23.09 -28.21 -12.83
C LEU A 545 22.07 -27.29 -12.14
N THR A 546 20.98 -26.95 -12.83
CA THR A 546 19.90 -26.14 -12.23
C THR A 546 19.32 -26.82 -10.99
N ILE A 547 19.04 -28.12 -11.05
CA ILE A 547 18.55 -28.88 -9.89
C ILE A 547 19.56 -28.83 -8.75
N LEU A 548 20.83 -29.15 -9.01
CA LEU A 548 21.89 -29.17 -7.98
C LEU A 548 22.08 -27.81 -7.30
N VAL A 549 22.11 -26.70 -8.05
CA VAL A 549 22.30 -25.34 -7.51
C VAL A 549 21.17 -24.93 -6.57
N THR A 550 19.93 -25.35 -6.88
CA THR A 550 18.76 -25.01 -6.05
C THR A 550 18.70 -25.78 -4.74
N ARG A 551 19.46 -26.88 -4.60
CA ARG A 551 19.43 -27.72 -3.41
C ARG A 551 20.30 -27.15 -2.28
N PRO A 552 19.89 -27.30 -1.01
CA PRO A 552 20.63 -26.79 0.12
C PRO A 552 21.76 -27.73 0.58
N ASP A 553 21.76 -29.00 0.20
CA ASP A 553 22.73 -29.98 0.70
C ASP A 553 24.16 -29.79 0.15
N ARG A 554 25.15 -30.09 1.00
CA ARG A 554 26.58 -29.88 0.70
C ARG A 554 27.06 -30.70 -0.51
N LYS A 555 26.58 -31.94 -0.64
CA LYS A 555 26.97 -32.85 -1.73
C LYS A 555 26.54 -32.29 -3.09
N SER A 556 25.31 -31.78 -3.20
CA SER A 556 24.81 -31.13 -4.42
C SER A 556 25.58 -29.87 -4.77
N GLN A 557 25.89 -29.03 -3.77
CA GLN A 557 26.67 -27.81 -3.98
C GLN A 557 28.10 -28.10 -4.46
N GLN A 558 28.75 -29.11 -3.88
CA GLN A 558 30.10 -29.51 -4.27
C GLN A 558 30.14 -29.99 -5.73
N LEU A 559 29.22 -30.89 -6.09
CA LEU A 559 29.11 -31.42 -7.45
C LEU A 559 28.79 -30.31 -8.47
N ALA A 560 27.85 -29.41 -8.14
CA ALA A 560 27.55 -28.27 -8.99
C ALA A 560 28.76 -27.34 -9.14
N MET A 561 29.52 -27.11 -8.06
CA MET A 561 30.67 -26.22 -8.07
C MET A 561 31.79 -26.73 -8.97
N GLU A 562 32.11 -28.02 -8.92
CA GLU A 562 33.11 -28.63 -9.80
C GLU A 562 32.80 -28.38 -11.28
N HIS A 563 31.52 -28.49 -11.66
CA HIS A 563 31.10 -28.20 -13.02
C HIS A 563 31.10 -26.71 -13.36
N VAL A 564 30.68 -25.84 -12.42
CA VAL A 564 30.72 -24.38 -12.60
C VAL A 564 32.15 -23.91 -12.79
N LEU A 565 33.10 -24.39 -12.00
CA LEU A 565 34.52 -24.08 -12.15
C LEU A 565 35.00 -24.47 -13.55
N LYS A 566 34.72 -25.70 -14.01
CA LYS A 566 35.09 -26.11 -15.38
C LYS A 566 34.49 -25.21 -16.47
N ARG A 567 33.21 -24.84 -16.37
CA ARG A 567 32.58 -23.91 -17.34
C ARG A 567 33.19 -22.50 -17.33
N LEU A 568 33.64 -22.03 -16.17
CA LEU A 568 34.28 -20.72 -16.02
C LEU A 568 35.64 -20.65 -16.75
N GLU A 569 36.27 -21.78 -17.11
CA GLU A 569 37.55 -21.77 -17.84
C GLU A 569 37.38 -21.19 -19.24
N THR A 570 36.21 -21.44 -19.83
CA THR A 570 35.89 -21.18 -21.24
C THR A 570 34.80 -20.13 -21.44
N ALA A 571 33.94 -19.87 -20.45
CA ALA A 571 32.78 -18.98 -20.60
C ALA A 571 32.56 -18.07 -19.37
N PRO A 572 32.04 -16.84 -19.56
CA PRO A 572 31.71 -15.96 -18.45
C PRO A 572 30.51 -16.51 -17.63
N PRO A 573 30.38 -16.13 -16.35
CA PRO A 573 29.31 -16.63 -15.49
C PRO A 573 27.93 -16.17 -15.95
N ASP A 574 27.02 -17.14 -16.13
CA ASP A 574 25.60 -16.87 -16.30
C ASP A 574 24.88 -16.69 -14.95
N ASN A 575 23.55 -16.49 -14.98
CA ASN A 575 22.76 -16.28 -13.76
C ASN A 575 22.78 -17.50 -12.82
N THR A 576 22.80 -18.72 -13.37
CA THR A 576 22.82 -19.96 -12.58
C THR A 576 24.16 -20.10 -11.87
N MET A 577 25.27 -19.88 -12.58
CA MET A 577 26.61 -19.87 -11.99
C MET A 577 26.73 -18.81 -10.90
N ASN A 578 26.33 -17.56 -11.19
CA ASN A 578 26.40 -16.47 -10.20
C ASN A 578 25.61 -16.79 -8.94
N SER A 579 24.44 -17.42 -9.06
CA SER A 579 23.65 -17.80 -7.89
C SER A 579 24.36 -18.80 -6.98
N LEU A 580 25.09 -19.77 -7.57
CA LEU A 580 25.89 -20.73 -6.81
C LEU A 580 27.12 -20.06 -6.20
N LEU A 581 27.86 -19.29 -7.00
CA LEU A 581 29.08 -18.60 -6.61
C LEU A 581 28.86 -17.66 -5.42
N LEU A 582 27.76 -16.91 -5.41
CA LEU A 582 27.40 -16.03 -4.28
C LEU A 582 27.01 -16.82 -3.02
N LYS A 583 26.44 -18.02 -3.19
CA LYS A 583 25.98 -18.88 -2.10
C LYS A 583 27.13 -19.63 -1.44
N THR A 584 28.06 -20.18 -2.23
CA THR A 584 29.17 -20.98 -1.72
C THR A 584 30.41 -20.16 -1.39
N ARG A 585 30.60 -19.01 -2.06
CA ARG A 585 31.80 -18.18 -1.97
C ARG A 585 33.09 -18.97 -2.16
N ASP A 586 33.11 -19.86 -3.15
CA ASP A 586 34.27 -20.71 -3.42
C ASP A 586 35.43 -19.88 -4.01
N PRO A 587 36.59 -19.79 -3.33
CA PRO A 587 37.70 -18.94 -3.78
C PRO A 587 38.36 -19.44 -5.07
N ARG A 588 38.17 -20.72 -5.45
CA ARG A 588 38.73 -21.29 -6.69
C ARG A 588 38.18 -20.62 -7.94
N ALA A 589 37.01 -19.97 -7.86
CA ALA A 589 36.42 -19.24 -8.99
C ALA A 589 37.13 -17.90 -9.27
N ILE A 590 37.83 -17.33 -8.29
CA ILE A 590 38.39 -15.98 -8.34
C ILE A 590 39.34 -15.76 -9.55
N PRO A 591 40.35 -16.61 -9.82
CA PRO A 591 41.27 -16.39 -10.94
C PRO A 591 40.55 -16.36 -12.30
N MET A 592 39.51 -17.17 -12.42
CA MET A 592 38.70 -17.32 -13.63
C MET A 592 37.80 -16.10 -13.83
N LEU A 593 37.17 -15.62 -12.75
CA LEU A 593 36.37 -14.40 -12.75
C LEU A 593 37.22 -13.16 -13.06
N LEU A 594 38.46 -13.09 -12.57
CA LEU A 594 39.42 -12.03 -12.91
C LEU A 594 39.82 -12.07 -14.39
N LYS A 595 40.05 -13.26 -14.96
CA LYS A 595 40.30 -13.43 -16.41
C LYS A 595 39.13 -12.91 -17.26
N HIS A 596 37.88 -13.12 -16.81
CA HIS A 596 36.68 -12.59 -17.49
C HIS A 596 36.49 -11.07 -17.30
N LEU A 597 37.05 -10.49 -16.24
CA LEU A 597 37.01 -9.05 -16.02
C LEU A 597 37.82 -8.27 -17.08
N THR A 598 38.95 -8.82 -17.53
CA THR A 598 39.85 -8.20 -18.51
C THR A 598 39.41 -8.42 -19.96
N SER A 599 38.67 -9.50 -20.23
CA SER A 599 38.30 -9.94 -21.59
C SER A 599 36.85 -9.64 -22.01
N SER A 600 35.95 -9.26 -21.08
CA SER A 600 34.52 -9.19 -21.40
C SER A 600 33.98 -7.83 -21.89
N THR A 601 33.16 -7.91 -22.94
CA THR A 601 32.17 -6.90 -23.41
C THR A 601 30.80 -7.04 -22.71
N GLY A 602 30.68 -7.95 -21.74
CA GLY A 602 29.43 -8.30 -21.03
C GLY A 602 29.17 -7.53 -19.72
N ASN A 603 28.26 -8.03 -18.89
CA ASN A 603 27.73 -7.39 -17.66
C ASN A 603 28.75 -7.30 -16.50
N ARG A 604 29.79 -6.49 -16.70
CA ARG A 604 30.95 -6.26 -15.84
C ARG A 604 30.58 -5.89 -14.40
N SER A 605 29.47 -5.18 -14.20
CA SER A 605 28.98 -4.84 -12.87
C SER A 605 28.59 -6.08 -12.03
N THR A 606 28.07 -7.13 -12.67
CA THR A 606 27.76 -8.39 -11.97
C THR A 606 29.05 -9.12 -11.60
N LEU A 607 30.03 -9.17 -12.50
CA LEU A 607 31.36 -9.74 -12.23
C LEU A 607 32.05 -9.05 -11.05
N VAL A 608 32.07 -7.71 -11.03
CA VAL A 608 32.66 -6.93 -9.93
C VAL A 608 31.93 -7.23 -8.61
N SER A 609 30.59 -7.28 -8.63
CA SER A 609 29.82 -7.61 -7.42
C SER A 609 30.09 -9.04 -6.92
N THR A 610 30.21 -10.01 -7.83
CA THR A 610 30.51 -11.40 -7.49
C THR A 610 31.93 -11.52 -6.92
N LEU A 611 32.93 -10.90 -7.57
CA LEU A 611 34.32 -10.85 -7.08
C LEU A 611 34.41 -10.21 -5.70
N VAL A 612 33.73 -9.09 -5.46
CA VAL A 612 33.69 -8.43 -4.14
C VAL A 612 33.04 -9.30 -3.07
N THR A 613 32.06 -10.14 -3.44
CA THR A 613 31.33 -10.98 -2.47
C THR A 613 32.09 -12.24 -2.09
N ILE A 614 32.86 -12.79 -3.03
CA ILE A 614 33.63 -14.05 -2.87
C ILE A 614 35.05 -13.77 -2.37
N GLY A 615 35.63 -12.67 -2.85
CA GLY A 615 37.01 -12.29 -2.59
C GLY A 615 37.29 -11.89 -1.16
N ASP A 616 38.56 -12.07 -0.78
CA ASP A 616 39.17 -11.55 0.44
C ASP A 616 39.72 -10.13 0.21
N GLN A 617 40.58 -9.66 1.12
CA GLN A 617 41.23 -8.35 1.05
C GLN A 617 42.03 -8.14 -0.25
N ASP A 618 42.65 -9.20 -0.79
CA ASP A 618 43.53 -9.11 -1.95
C ASP A 618 42.75 -8.85 -3.25
N ILE A 619 41.49 -9.26 -3.31
CA ILE A 619 40.63 -9.01 -4.48
C ILE A 619 40.28 -7.53 -4.59
N ALA A 620 40.12 -6.86 -3.46
CA ALA A 620 39.90 -5.43 -3.47
C ALA A 620 41.11 -4.68 -4.06
N ALA A 621 42.34 -5.12 -3.75
CA ALA A 621 43.57 -4.59 -4.35
C ALA A 621 43.63 -4.81 -5.87
N LYS A 622 43.32 -6.03 -6.35
CA LYS A 622 43.27 -6.32 -7.80
C LYS A 622 42.20 -5.53 -8.54
N LEU A 623 41.03 -5.30 -7.91
CA LEU A 623 39.98 -4.45 -8.48
C LEU A 623 40.39 -2.98 -8.53
N LEU A 624 41.29 -2.53 -7.64
CA LEU A 624 41.80 -1.15 -7.65
C LEU A 624 42.66 -0.84 -8.88
N GLU A 625 43.38 -1.83 -9.43
CA GLU A 625 44.15 -1.68 -10.68
C GLU A 625 43.26 -1.26 -11.86
N HIS A 626 41.99 -1.66 -11.85
CA HIS A 626 41.00 -1.34 -12.87
C HIS A 626 40.05 -0.19 -12.49
N TYR A 627 40.13 0.31 -11.25
CA TYR A 627 39.20 1.29 -10.68
C TYR A 627 39.01 2.58 -11.50
N PRO A 628 40.04 3.15 -12.15
CA PRO A 628 39.85 4.33 -13.01
C PRO A 628 38.99 4.06 -14.26
N LYS A 629 38.98 2.81 -14.76
CA LYS A 629 38.22 2.40 -15.95
C LYS A 629 36.78 1.97 -15.64
N PHE A 630 36.45 1.85 -14.36
CA PHE A 630 35.13 1.44 -13.90
C PHE A 630 34.09 2.57 -13.98
N SER A 631 32.85 2.19 -14.29
CA SER A 631 31.69 3.07 -14.18
C SER A 631 31.47 3.52 -12.74
N SER A 632 30.68 4.58 -12.53
CA SER A 632 30.39 5.06 -11.17
C SER A 632 29.71 4.01 -10.28
N THR A 633 28.92 3.11 -10.85
CA THR A 633 28.24 2.01 -10.11
C THR A 633 29.23 0.92 -9.70
N GLU A 634 30.17 0.57 -10.57
CA GLU A 634 31.24 -0.39 -10.29
C GLU A 634 32.20 0.17 -9.24
N ARG A 635 32.65 1.42 -9.41
CA ARG A 635 33.47 2.14 -8.42
C ARG A 635 32.76 2.21 -7.06
N ALA A 636 31.46 2.50 -7.00
CA ALA A 636 30.68 2.49 -5.77
C ALA A 636 30.58 1.10 -5.10
N THR A 637 30.68 0.02 -5.87
CA THR A 637 30.70 -1.35 -5.35
C THR A 637 32.07 -1.67 -4.76
N VAL A 638 33.15 -1.32 -5.46
CA VAL A 638 34.53 -1.47 -4.96
C VAL A 638 34.75 -0.62 -3.71
N LEU A 639 34.29 0.65 -3.68
CA LEU A 639 34.39 1.54 -2.52
C LEU A 639 33.76 0.94 -1.25
N ARG A 640 32.60 0.29 -1.39
CA ARG A 640 31.95 -0.37 -0.26
C ARG A 640 32.72 -1.61 0.21
N ALA A 641 33.32 -2.35 -0.72
CA ALA A 641 34.16 -3.50 -0.40
C ALA A 641 35.38 -3.08 0.43
N ILE A 642 36.19 -2.15 -0.10
CA ILE A 642 37.40 -1.65 0.58
C ILE A 642 37.05 -0.94 1.88
N GLY A 643 35.87 -0.32 1.99
CA GLY A 643 35.41 0.29 3.23
C GLY A 643 35.41 -0.65 4.43
N ASN A 644 35.10 -1.93 4.19
CA ASN A 644 35.07 -2.95 5.23
C ASN A 644 36.42 -3.67 5.40
N SER A 645 37.23 -3.73 4.33
CA SER A 645 38.41 -4.61 4.28
C SER A 645 39.75 -3.87 4.33
N ASP A 646 39.83 -2.65 3.80
CA ASP A 646 41.00 -1.75 3.79
C ASP A 646 40.55 -0.28 3.92
N ILE A 647 40.29 0.13 5.16
CA ILE A 647 39.83 1.47 5.47
C ILE A 647 40.86 2.56 5.10
N LYS A 648 42.17 2.23 5.10
CA LYS A 648 43.23 3.19 4.76
C LYS A 648 43.13 3.61 3.31
N THR A 649 42.99 2.64 2.41
CA THR A 649 42.82 2.91 0.97
C THR A 649 41.46 3.53 0.67
N PHE A 650 40.39 3.09 1.36
CA PHE A 650 39.09 3.75 1.27
C PHE A 650 39.18 5.25 1.59
N ARG A 651 39.84 5.63 2.70
CA ARG A 651 39.98 7.03 3.11
C ARG A 651 40.77 7.87 2.09
N LYS A 652 41.67 7.28 1.30
CA LYS A 652 42.34 7.98 0.19
C LYS A 652 41.38 8.29 -0.97
N LEU A 653 40.42 7.40 -1.25
CA LEU A 653 39.50 7.51 -2.38
C LEU A 653 38.16 8.20 -2.06
N ALA A 654 37.76 8.22 -0.79
CA ALA A 654 36.48 8.78 -0.38
C ALA A 654 36.33 10.29 -0.67
N PRO A 655 37.36 11.16 -0.56
CA PRO A 655 37.23 12.58 -0.92
C PRO A 655 36.76 12.79 -2.36
N ASP A 656 37.34 12.06 -3.32
CA ASP A 656 36.96 12.14 -4.73
C ASP A 656 35.53 11.66 -4.96
N ALA A 657 35.12 10.60 -4.26
CA ALA A 657 33.76 10.08 -4.33
C ALA A 657 32.73 11.07 -3.76
N LEU A 658 33.06 11.76 -2.65
CA LEU A 658 32.24 12.80 -2.04
C LEU A 658 32.15 14.06 -2.90
N ALA A 659 33.21 14.38 -3.64
CA ALA A 659 33.25 15.51 -4.58
C ALA A 659 32.57 15.21 -5.93
N SER A 660 32.27 13.94 -6.21
CA SER A 660 31.63 13.53 -7.47
C SER A 660 30.19 14.06 -7.59
N ASN A 661 29.67 14.15 -8.82
CA ASN A 661 28.25 14.45 -9.08
C ASN A 661 27.37 13.19 -9.17
N ASN A 662 27.93 12.00 -8.88
CA ASN A 662 27.20 10.74 -9.01
C ASN A 662 26.65 10.26 -7.66
N SER A 663 25.32 10.13 -7.57
CA SER A 663 24.65 9.74 -6.32
C SER A 663 25.10 8.39 -5.75
N SER A 664 25.47 7.41 -6.59
CA SER A 664 25.93 6.09 -6.13
C SER A 664 27.30 6.17 -5.43
N LEU A 665 28.22 6.99 -5.95
CA LEU A 665 29.55 7.21 -5.36
C LEU A 665 29.47 7.98 -4.05
N ILE A 666 28.71 9.09 -4.06
CA ILE A 666 28.49 9.90 -2.85
C ILE A 666 27.85 9.02 -1.75
N ASN A 667 26.82 8.24 -2.10
CA ASN A 667 26.12 7.39 -1.15
C ASN A 667 27.02 6.27 -0.62
N ALA A 668 27.83 5.63 -1.47
CA ALA A 668 28.80 4.63 -1.04
C ALA A 668 29.79 5.21 -0.03
N ALA A 669 30.41 6.35 -0.35
CA ALA A 669 31.36 7.02 0.55
C ALA A 669 30.69 7.47 1.86
N CYS A 670 29.52 8.09 1.81
CA CYS A 670 28.78 8.53 2.99
C CYS A 670 28.38 7.36 3.90
N THR A 671 27.90 6.25 3.31
CA THR A 671 27.48 5.07 4.08
C THR A 671 28.66 4.44 4.80
N THR A 672 29.79 4.26 4.09
CA THR A 672 31.00 3.69 4.68
C THR A 672 31.58 4.60 5.77
N LEU A 673 31.70 5.91 5.52
CA LEU A 673 32.18 6.86 6.53
C LEU A 673 31.26 6.95 7.75
N GLN A 674 29.95 6.81 7.54
CA GLN A 674 28.98 6.72 8.63
C GLN A 674 29.18 5.46 9.48
N GLN A 675 29.54 4.33 8.87
CA GLN A 675 29.83 3.08 9.58
C GLN A 675 31.18 3.14 10.31
N ASP A 676 32.20 3.75 9.70
CA ASP A 676 33.52 3.99 10.30
C ASP A 676 33.40 4.86 11.56
N ALA A 677 32.65 5.97 11.47
CA ALA A 677 32.34 6.90 12.56
C ALA A 677 33.56 7.44 13.34
N SER A 678 34.79 7.21 12.87
CA SER A 678 36.02 7.69 13.48
C SER A 678 36.14 9.22 13.39
N PRO A 679 36.97 9.86 14.23
CA PRO A 679 37.25 11.28 14.13
C PRO A 679 37.72 11.71 12.73
N GLU A 680 38.55 10.91 12.07
CA GLU A 680 39.00 11.16 10.70
C GLU A 680 37.84 11.08 9.70
N ALA A 681 36.97 10.08 9.82
CA ALA A 681 35.80 9.94 8.94
C ALA A 681 34.84 11.13 9.08
N VAL A 682 34.62 11.58 10.32
CA VAL A 682 33.84 12.80 10.61
C VAL A 682 34.53 14.01 10.01
N ALA A 683 35.84 14.18 10.18
CA ALA A 683 36.59 15.29 9.61
C ALA A 683 36.48 15.34 8.07
N MET A 684 36.49 14.18 7.41
CA MET A 684 36.28 14.08 5.95
C MET A 684 34.87 14.50 5.53
N LEU A 685 33.83 14.02 6.24
CA LEU A 685 32.45 14.42 5.99
C LEU A 685 32.26 15.93 6.23
N VAL A 686 32.85 16.48 7.30
CA VAL A 686 32.81 17.91 7.62
C VAL A 686 33.49 18.73 6.54
N LYS A 687 34.70 18.34 6.10
CA LYS A 687 35.43 19.01 5.02
C LYS A 687 34.60 19.03 3.73
N ALA A 688 34.03 17.89 3.34
CA ALA A 688 33.20 17.78 2.16
C ALA A 688 31.89 18.58 2.27
N PHE A 689 31.25 18.60 3.44
CA PHE A 689 30.04 19.38 3.69
C PHE A 689 30.30 20.89 3.58
N ASN A 690 31.48 21.34 4.00
CA ASN A 690 31.86 22.75 3.95
C ASN A 690 32.24 23.23 2.55
N SER A 691 32.88 22.37 1.75
CA SER A 691 33.37 22.73 0.41
C SER A 691 32.32 22.59 -0.70
N THR A 692 31.29 21.75 -0.53
CA THR A 692 30.34 21.44 -1.60
C THR A 692 29.17 22.42 -1.71
N ASN A 693 28.76 22.73 -2.94
CA ASN A 693 27.51 23.42 -3.27
C ASN A 693 26.46 22.50 -3.91
N SER A 694 26.80 21.23 -4.17
CA SER A 694 25.89 20.27 -4.80
C SER A 694 24.76 19.89 -3.85
N SER A 695 23.51 20.12 -4.26
CA SER A 695 22.33 19.78 -3.44
C SER A 695 22.29 18.28 -3.08
N THR A 696 22.69 17.41 -4.01
CA THR A 696 22.77 15.96 -3.81
C THR A 696 23.81 15.62 -2.75
N ALA A 697 25.04 16.16 -2.87
CA ALA A 697 26.10 15.92 -1.90
C ALA A 697 25.73 16.45 -0.51
N LEU A 698 25.21 17.69 -0.44
CA LEU A 698 24.75 18.30 0.81
C LEU A 698 23.72 17.43 1.54
N ASN A 699 22.76 16.85 0.81
CA ASN A 699 21.76 15.96 1.40
C ASN A 699 22.38 14.68 1.98
N TYR A 700 23.19 13.96 1.20
CA TYR A 700 23.81 12.70 1.66
C TYR A 700 24.76 12.94 2.84
N ILE A 701 25.60 13.96 2.76
CA ILE A 701 26.59 14.27 3.81
C ILE A 701 25.89 14.77 5.09
N ALA A 702 24.87 15.62 4.99
CA ALA A 702 24.11 16.06 6.17
C ALA A 702 23.41 14.89 6.88
N ASN A 703 22.88 13.93 6.12
CA ASN A 703 22.27 12.72 6.67
C ASN A 703 23.32 11.81 7.34
N ALA A 704 24.50 11.66 6.74
CA ALA A 704 25.61 10.91 7.33
C ALA A 704 26.09 11.54 8.63
N LEU A 705 26.36 12.86 8.64
CA LEU A 705 26.73 13.61 9.85
C LEU A 705 25.66 13.51 10.95
N SER A 706 24.37 13.58 10.58
CA SER A 706 23.27 13.38 11.52
C SER A 706 23.22 11.96 12.08
N ALA A 707 23.61 10.96 11.29
CA ALA A 707 23.56 9.57 11.70
C ALA A 707 24.73 9.20 12.61
N VAL A 708 25.92 9.76 12.37
CA VAL A 708 27.09 9.64 13.25
C VAL A 708 26.84 10.36 14.59
N GLY A 709 26.32 11.58 14.54
CA GLY A 709 25.82 12.28 15.73
C GLY A 709 26.88 12.73 16.75
N THR A 710 28.17 12.69 16.40
CA THR A 710 29.27 13.17 17.28
C THR A 710 29.17 14.67 17.57
N PRO A 711 29.79 15.16 18.66
CA PRO A 711 29.78 16.59 19.00
C PRO A 711 30.26 17.49 17.85
N GLU A 712 31.28 17.05 17.12
CA GLU A 712 31.85 17.77 15.98
C GLU A 712 30.90 17.81 14.78
N ALA A 713 30.32 16.66 14.40
CA ALA A 713 29.31 16.60 13.35
C ALA A 713 28.11 17.51 13.68
N ARG A 714 27.68 17.51 14.93
CA ARG A 714 26.58 18.36 15.43
C ARG A 714 26.94 19.84 15.36
N LYS A 715 28.15 20.24 15.80
CA LYS A 715 28.63 21.63 15.76
C LYS A 715 28.61 22.18 14.34
N VAL A 716 29.06 21.41 13.36
CA VAL A 716 29.07 21.83 11.95
C VAL A 716 27.65 22.00 11.40
N LEU A 717 26.74 21.09 11.73
CA LEU A 717 25.33 21.23 11.36
C LEU A 717 24.67 22.44 12.05
N GLU A 718 25.04 22.74 13.30
CA GLU A 718 24.55 23.91 14.04
C GLU A 718 24.99 25.22 13.38
N THR A 719 26.27 25.36 13.04
CA THR A 719 26.80 26.50 12.28
C THR A 719 26.10 26.65 10.93
N ALA A 720 25.83 25.54 10.24
CA ALA A 720 25.19 25.56 8.94
C ALA A 720 23.70 25.97 8.96
N ARG A 721 23.04 26.08 10.13
CA ARG A 721 21.63 26.54 10.23
C ARG A 721 21.43 27.96 9.70
N SER A 722 22.48 28.78 9.74
CA SER A 722 22.50 30.20 9.33
C SER A 722 23.38 30.45 8.09
N ASP A 723 23.87 29.40 7.42
CA ASP A 723 24.70 29.49 6.20
C ASP A 723 24.04 30.34 5.10
N LYS A 724 24.78 30.99 4.19
CA LYS A 724 24.17 31.78 3.09
C LYS A 724 23.48 30.90 2.03
N ASN A 725 23.88 29.65 1.87
CA ASN A 725 23.28 28.69 0.93
C ASN A 725 21.98 28.09 1.51
N ALA A 726 20.86 28.30 0.82
CA ALA A 726 19.54 27.85 1.26
C ALA A 726 19.42 26.32 1.40
N ASN A 727 20.01 25.56 0.48
CA ASN A 727 19.98 24.10 0.52
C ASN A 727 20.76 23.59 1.74
N LYS A 728 21.98 24.12 1.95
CA LYS A 728 22.83 23.77 3.09
C LYS A 728 22.14 24.07 4.43
N ARG A 729 21.55 25.26 4.57
CA ARG A 729 20.71 25.60 5.74
C ARG A 729 19.58 24.61 5.98
N ASN A 730 18.84 24.26 4.92
CA ASN A 730 17.66 23.41 5.03
C ASN A 730 18.04 21.97 5.38
N TYR A 731 19.07 21.41 4.74
CA TYR A 731 19.57 20.08 5.06
C TYR A 731 20.16 20.02 6.47
N ALA A 732 20.90 21.04 6.90
CA ALA A 732 21.41 21.13 8.27
C ALA A 732 20.30 21.18 9.33
N LYS A 733 19.26 22.00 9.11
CA LYS A 733 18.08 22.04 9.99
C LYS A 733 17.35 20.68 10.05
N ASN A 734 17.22 20.00 8.92
CA ASN A 734 16.58 18.68 8.84
C ASN A 734 17.42 17.59 9.52
N ALA A 735 18.74 17.62 9.34
CA ALA A 735 19.70 16.73 10.00
C ALA A 735 19.62 16.88 11.52
N LEU A 736 19.72 18.10 12.05
CA LEU A 736 19.61 18.36 13.49
C LEU A 736 18.26 17.93 14.08
N ARG A 737 17.17 18.19 13.35
CA ARG A 737 15.84 17.71 13.75
C ARG A 737 15.80 16.19 13.82
N THR A 738 16.41 15.50 12.85
CA THR A 738 16.47 14.03 12.82
C THR A 738 17.29 13.49 13.98
N LEU A 739 18.43 14.11 14.27
CA LEU A 739 19.28 13.79 15.41
C LEU A 739 18.51 13.94 16.73
N MET A 740 17.78 15.05 16.91
CA MET A 740 16.90 15.25 18.07
C MET A 740 15.78 14.20 18.15
N GLN A 741 15.18 13.80 17.03
CA GLN A 741 14.11 12.80 17.02
C GLN A 741 14.60 11.38 17.34
N ARG A 742 15.87 11.07 17.03
CA ARG A 742 16.50 9.78 17.35
C ARG A 742 16.96 9.69 18.80
N SER A 743 17.12 10.82 19.48
CA SER A 743 17.43 10.87 20.90
C SER A 743 16.34 10.15 21.71
N PRO A 744 16.70 9.20 22.60
CA PRO A 744 15.70 8.52 23.45
C PRO A 744 14.87 9.50 24.30
N GLY A 745 15.41 10.70 24.57
CA GLY A 745 14.73 11.78 25.29
C GLY A 745 13.49 12.31 24.57
N TYR A 746 13.39 12.15 23.25
CA TYR A 746 12.30 12.70 22.44
C TYR A 746 10.92 12.11 22.80
N GLN A 747 10.87 10.83 23.19
CA GLN A 747 9.62 10.18 23.63
C GLN A 747 9.07 10.83 24.89
N TYR A 748 9.95 11.15 25.84
CA TYR A 748 9.59 11.82 27.10
C TYR A 748 9.11 13.26 26.87
N ILE A 749 9.64 13.98 25.88
CA ILE A 749 9.09 15.30 25.48
C ILE A 749 7.65 15.16 24.98
N SER A 750 7.39 14.11 24.18
CA SER A 750 6.06 13.85 23.64
C SER A 750 5.07 13.47 24.75
N MET A 751 5.48 12.65 25.71
CA MET A 751 4.69 12.33 26.90
C MET A 751 4.46 13.56 27.79
N GLY A 752 5.50 14.37 28.03
CA GLY A 752 5.38 15.61 28.79
C GLY A 752 4.38 16.58 28.17
N ARG A 753 4.35 16.66 26.83
CA ARG A 753 3.34 17.45 26.11
C ARG A 753 1.94 16.86 26.25
N HIS A 754 1.81 15.54 26.19
CA HIS A 754 0.53 14.87 26.40
C HIS A 754 -0.04 15.14 27.79
N TYR A 755 0.77 14.99 28.84
CA TYR A 755 0.34 15.31 30.21
C TYR A 755 0.03 16.80 30.40
N SER A 756 0.82 17.69 29.78
CA SER A 756 0.51 19.13 29.75
C SER A 756 -0.85 19.41 29.10
N GLN A 757 -1.22 18.67 28.05
CA GLN A 757 -2.53 18.78 27.41
C GLN A 757 -3.68 18.31 28.30
N GLN A 758 -3.42 17.33 29.18
CA GLN A 758 -4.37 16.88 30.20
C GLN A 758 -4.37 17.77 31.45
N LEU A 759 -3.57 18.85 31.46
CA LEU A 759 -3.35 19.72 32.61
C LEU A 759 -2.73 18.98 33.82
N ASP A 760 -2.13 17.80 33.60
CA ASP A 760 -1.36 17.08 34.62
C ASP A 760 0.08 17.58 34.60
N TRP A 761 0.27 18.75 35.22
CA TRP A 761 1.57 19.44 35.24
C TRP A 761 2.63 18.69 36.03
N LYS A 762 2.22 17.88 37.02
CA LYS A 762 3.14 17.07 37.84
C LYS A 762 3.74 15.95 36.99
N GLN A 763 2.91 15.21 36.24
CA GLN A 763 3.43 14.20 35.31
C GLN A 763 4.20 14.84 34.16
N ALA A 764 3.75 15.98 33.62
CA ALA A 764 4.48 16.70 32.59
C ALA A 764 5.91 17.06 33.03
N LEU A 765 6.08 17.57 34.25
CA LEU A 765 7.40 17.86 34.86
C LEU A 765 8.28 16.61 34.94
N THR A 766 7.73 15.49 35.41
CA THR A 766 8.46 14.21 35.48
C THR A 766 8.99 13.82 34.11
N GLN A 767 8.16 13.87 33.07
CA GLN A 767 8.57 13.50 31.72
C GLN A 767 9.58 14.48 31.13
N TYR A 768 9.42 15.80 31.34
CA TYR A 768 10.40 16.77 30.86
C TYR A 768 11.74 16.67 31.59
N ASN A 769 11.75 16.33 32.88
CA ASN A 769 12.99 16.05 33.61
C ASN A 769 13.72 14.83 33.03
N LEU A 770 13.00 13.76 32.71
CA LEU A 770 13.58 12.59 32.06
C LEU A 770 14.14 12.94 30.67
N ALA A 771 13.41 13.72 29.88
CA ALA A 771 13.88 14.18 28.57
C ALA A 771 15.21 14.95 28.67
N ILE A 772 15.32 15.88 29.63
CA ILE A 772 16.52 16.70 29.86
C ILE A 772 17.68 15.86 30.39
N LYS A 773 17.40 14.89 31.27
CA LYS A 773 18.41 13.97 31.79
C LYS A 773 19.02 13.10 30.69
N ILE A 774 18.20 12.68 29.73
CA ILE A 774 18.65 11.83 28.60
C ILE A 774 19.39 12.66 27.55
N ASP A 775 18.87 13.83 27.20
CA ASP A 775 19.52 14.73 26.25
C ASP A 775 19.31 16.19 26.67
N PRO A 776 20.34 16.80 27.28
CA PRO A 776 20.26 18.15 27.83
C PRO A 776 20.28 19.23 26.73
N ARG A 777 20.21 18.86 25.45
CA ARG A 777 20.18 19.79 24.30
C ARG A 777 18.78 19.91 23.68
N HIS A 778 17.76 19.31 24.29
CA HIS A 778 16.38 19.48 23.85
C HIS A 778 15.77 20.80 24.31
N SER A 779 15.86 21.83 23.48
CA SER A 779 15.22 23.13 23.75
C SER A 779 13.72 23.01 24.08
N ALA A 780 13.00 22.10 23.42
CA ALA A 780 11.58 21.84 23.67
C ALA A 780 11.30 21.22 25.05
N ALA A 781 12.24 20.46 25.61
CA ALA A 781 12.09 19.87 26.93
C ALA A 781 12.18 20.93 28.02
N TYR A 782 13.17 21.84 27.93
CA TYR A 782 13.28 22.99 28.83
C TYR A 782 12.06 23.92 28.69
N ALA A 783 11.65 24.26 27.46
CA ALA A 783 10.47 25.10 27.25
C ALA A 783 9.19 24.48 27.83
N GLY A 784 8.98 23.17 27.63
CA GLY A 784 7.87 22.43 28.21
C GLY A 784 7.91 22.41 29.74
N ARG A 785 9.10 22.21 30.33
CA ARG A 785 9.30 22.21 31.78
C ARG A 785 9.04 23.58 32.40
N GLY A 786 9.54 24.65 31.79
CA GLY A 786 9.28 26.03 32.21
C GLY A 786 7.78 26.34 32.20
N ASN A 787 7.06 25.94 31.15
CA ASN A 787 5.60 26.09 31.09
C ASN A 787 4.88 25.30 32.19
N ALA A 788 5.27 24.05 32.44
CA ALA A 788 4.66 23.26 33.50
C ALA A 788 4.91 23.87 34.90
N ARG A 789 6.11 24.43 35.15
CA ARG A 789 6.43 25.17 36.38
C ARG A 789 5.56 26.41 36.55
N LEU A 790 5.32 27.17 35.48
CA LEU A 790 4.41 28.32 35.53
C LEU A 790 2.98 27.90 35.92
N GLN A 791 2.49 26.75 35.47
CA GLN A 791 1.10 26.35 35.73
C GLN A 791 0.88 25.70 37.12
N MET A 792 1.94 25.42 37.88
CA MET A 792 1.82 24.91 39.25
C MET A 792 1.46 26.00 40.26
N LYS A 793 0.76 25.61 41.33
CA LYS A 793 0.28 26.52 42.41
C LYS A 793 1.41 27.25 43.14
N ASP A 794 2.57 26.61 43.29
CA ASP A 794 3.72 27.18 44.00
C ASP A 794 4.51 28.21 43.15
N GLN A 795 4.11 28.42 41.88
CA GLN A 795 4.65 29.42 40.96
C GLN A 795 6.17 29.60 41.05
N LYS A 796 6.92 28.55 40.70
CA LYS A 796 8.39 28.52 40.65
C LYS A 796 8.94 29.39 39.50
N LEU A 797 8.75 30.72 39.60
CA LEU A 797 9.03 31.69 38.56
C LEU A 797 10.53 31.71 38.21
N GLU A 798 11.42 31.70 39.20
CA GLU A 798 12.86 31.70 38.96
C GLU A 798 13.35 30.42 38.26
N GLU A 799 12.81 29.26 38.62
CA GLU A 799 13.16 28.01 37.94
C GLU A 799 12.54 27.93 36.53
N ALA A 800 11.38 28.53 36.29
CA ALA A 800 10.82 28.66 34.95
C ALA A 800 11.67 29.61 34.07
N ARG A 801 12.16 30.71 34.63
CA ARG A 801 13.07 31.67 33.97
C ARG A 801 14.34 30.97 33.50
N LYS A 802 14.98 30.18 34.38
CA LYS A 802 16.18 29.40 34.05
C LYS A 802 15.93 28.44 32.88
N ASP A 803 14.80 27.75 32.88
CA ASP A 803 14.43 26.82 31.82
C ASP A 803 14.21 27.52 30.48
N PHE A 804 13.48 28.63 30.46
CA PHE A 804 13.24 29.35 29.21
C PHE A 804 14.50 29.98 28.63
N LEU A 805 15.37 30.55 29.48
CA LEU A 805 16.68 31.05 29.03
C LEU A 805 17.51 29.94 28.40
N LYS A 806 17.55 28.75 29.02
CA LYS A 806 18.27 27.60 28.44
C LYS A 806 17.65 27.13 27.12
N ALA A 807 16.33 27.15 27.01
CA ALA A 807 15.65 26.78 25.78
C ALA A 807 15.95 27.74 24.62
N VAL A 808 16.02 29.06 24.90
CA VAL A 808 16.39 30.09 23.91
C VAL A 808 17.87 29.97 23.52
N GLU A 809 18.76 29.68 24.46
CA GLU A 809 20.18 29.41 24.19
C GLU A 809 20.36 28.22 23.22
N LEU A 810 19.62 27.13 23.44
CA LEU A 810 19.68 25.92 22.61
C LEU A 810 18.99 26.07 21.25
N ASP A 811 17.91 26.84 21.20
CA ASP A 811 17.20 27.15 19.97
C ASP A 811 16.63 28.58 20.02
N PRO A 812 17.33 29.55 19.42
CA PRO A 812 16.90 30.96 19.41
C PRO A 812 15.55 31.20 18.75
N PHE A 813 15.00 30.22 18.03
CA PHE A 813 13.70 30.28 17.37
C PHE A 813 12.61 29.48 18.11
N ASN A 814 12.87 29.04 19.34
CA ASN A 814 11.90 28.29 20.13
C ASN A 814 10.77 29.20 20.61
N SER A 815 9.69 29.22 19.81
CA SER A 815 8.49 30.03 20.08
C SER A 815 7.89 29.83 21.48
N GLN A 816 7.97 28.64 22.08
CA GLN A 816 7.42 28.38 23.41
C GLN A 816 8.28 29.00 24.50
N ALA A 817 9.60 29.00 24.34
CA ALA A 817 10.51 29.60 25.29
C ALA A 817 10.44 31.13 25.28
N MET A 818 10.46 31.73 24.09
CA MET A 818 10.41 33.20 23.92
C MET A 818 9.11 33.78 24.50
N THR A 819 7.97 33.15 24.20
CA THR A 819 6.67 33.61 24.73
C THR A 819 6.45 33.21 26.18
N GLY A 820 7.03 32.10 26.64
CA GLY A 820 7.06 31.72 28.05
C GLY A 820 7.75 32.76 28.92
N MET A 821 8.86 33.35 28.45
CA MET A 821 9.51 34.50 29.12
C MET A 821 8.60 35.73 29.21
N ALA A 822 7.87 36.04 28.14
CA ALA A 822 6.91 37.15 28.18
C ALA A 822 5.79 36.90 29.21
N ILE A 823 5.20 35.69 29.24
CA ILE A 823 4.18 35.31 30.22
C ILE A 823 4.74 35.36 31.65
N LEU A 824 5.99 34.96 31.84
CA LEU A 824 6.66 35.03 33.14
C LEU A 824 6.77 36.47 33.64
N LEU A 825 7.20 37.40 32.79
CA LEU A 825 7.26 38.84 33.13
C LEU A 825 5.87 39.40 33.50
N LEU A 826 4.82 38.98 32.78
CA LEU A 826 3.44 39.37 33.10
C LEU A 826 2.99 38.82 34.47
N ARG A 827 3.40 37.61 34.85
CA ARG A 827 3.10 37.04 36.18
C ARG A 827 3.84 37.74 37.31
N GLU A 828 5.00 38.33 37.03
CA GLU A 828 5.72 39.22 37.96
C GLU A 828 5.10 40.62 38.07
N GLY A 829 3.99 40.90 37.38
CA GLY A 829 3.35 42.22 37.34
C GLY A 829 3.99 43.22 36.38
N LYS A 830 5.03 42.82 35.63
CA LYS A 830 5.78 43.70 34.72
C LYS A 830 5.12 43.75 33.34
N LEU A 831 3.98 44.44 33.25
CA LEU A 831 3.14 44.51 32.03
C LEU A 831 3.94 44.96 30.79
N GLU A 832 4.57 46.14 30.86
CA GLU A 832 5.26 46.73 29.69
C GLU A 832 6.46 45.91 29.24
N ALA A 833 7.23 45.38 30.20
CA ALA A 833 8.37 44.51 29.91
C ALA A 833 7.93 43.21 29.21
N GLY A 834 6.84 42.59 29.67
CA GLY A 834 6.31 41.37 29.07
C GLY A 834 5.79 41.58 27.64
N LEU A 835 5.05 42.66 27.40
CA LEU A 835 4.55 43.00 26.06
C LEU A 835 5.69 43.34 25.09
N LYS A 836 6.66 44.16 25.52
CA LYS A 836 7.83 44.52 24.71
C LYS A 836 8.65 43.27 24.33
N TYR A 837 8.91 42.38 25.29
CA TYR A 837 9.66 41.14 25.03
C TYR A 837 8.96 40.26 23.99
N ALA A 838 7.64 40.14 24.04
CA ALA A 838 6.86 39.37 23.08
C ALA A 838 6.93 39.96 21.66
N GLU A 839 6.91 41.29 21.54
CA GLU A 839 7.00 42.00 20.25
C GLU A 839 8.40 41.89 19.64
N ASP A 840 9.45 42.04 20.44
CA ASP A 840 10.83 41.88 19.97
C ASP A 840 11.12 40.42 19.57
N SER A 841 10.58 39.47 20.34
CA SER A 841 10.64 38.04 20.00
C SER A 841 9.96 37.74 18.66
N GLN A 842 8.83 38.40 18.37
CA GLN A 842 8.13 38.25 17.10
C GLN A 842 8.95 38.73 15.91
N LYS A 843 9.67 39.85 16.05
CA LYS A 843 10.57 40.39 15.02
C LYS A 843 11.76 39.46 14.75
N GLN A 844 12.29 38.81 15.78
CA GLN A 844 13.41 37.87 15.64
C GLN A 844 12.99 36.53 15.01
N ALA A 845 11.71 36.15 15.10
CA ALA A 845 11.20 34.87 14.62
C ALA A 845 10.86 34.80 13.11
N ILE A 846 11.47 35.65 12.26
CA ILE A 846 11.24 35.66 10.80
C ILE A 846 11.67 34.31 10.20
N SER A 847 10.70 33.43 9.98
CA SER A 847 10.88 32.08 9.45
C SER A 847 9.96 31.85 8.25
N SER A 848 10.45 31.20 7.19
CA SER A 848 9.63 30.78 6.05
C SER A 848 8.75 29.56 6.35
N SER A 849 8.93 28.90 7.50
CA SER A 849 8.17 27.70 7.88
C SER A 849 6.79 28.04 8.45
N THR A 850 5.73 27.62 7.75
CA THR A 850 4.33 27.79 8.20
C THR A 850 4.07 27.18 9.58
N SER A 851 4.72 26.07 9.92
CA SER A 851 4.54 25.43 11.24
C SER A 851 5.10 26.26 12.39
N ILE A 852 6.21 26.97 12.15
CA ILE A 852 6.83 27.86 13.15
C ILE A 852 5.95 29.11 13.30
N LYS A 853 5.54 29.73 12.19
CA LYS A 853 4.62 30.88 12.19
C LYS A 853 3.32 30.57 12.94
N ARG A 854 2.78 29.36 12.75
CA ARG A 854 1.59 28.87 13.45
C ARG A 854 1.76 28.82 14.97
N MET A 855 2.79 28.13 15.46
CA MET A 855 3.02 28.01 16.90
C MET A 855 3.34 29.37 17.52
N PHE A 856 4.09 30.21 16.83
CA PHE A 856 4.43 31.54 17.32
C PHE A 856 3.20 32.45 17.46
N ALA A 857 2.34 32.49 16.43
CA ALA A 857 1.09 33.24 16.48
C ALA A 857 0.18 32.74 17.61
N TYR A 858 0.09 31.41 17.79
CA TYR A 858 -0.67 30.83 18.90
C TYR A 858 -0.15 31.30 20.27
N ASN A 859 1.14 31.15 20.51
CA ASN A 859 1.71 31.49 21.81
C ASN A 859 1.66 33.00 22.08
N LEU A 860 1.79 33.86 21.06
CA LEU A 860 1.59 35.31 21.22
C LEU A 860 0.16 35.65 21.67
N ALA A 861 -0.84 34.92 21.18
CA ALA A 861 -2.21 35.11 21.67
C ALA A 861 -2.34 34.78 23.17
N CYS A 862 -1.64 33.75 23.65
CA CYS A 862 -1.56 33.42 25.07
C CYS A 862 -0.94 34.56 25.89
N VAL A 863 0.15 35.19 25.39
CA VAL A 863 0.77 36.35 26.03
C VAL A 863 -0.24 37.50 26.18
N TYR A 864 -0.90 37.90 25.09
CA TYR A 864 -1.85 39.01 25.12
C TYR A 864 -3.08 38.69 25.98
N SER A 865 -3.54 37.43 26.01
CA SER A 865 -4.60 37.00 26.91
C SER A 865 -4.21 37.11 28.38
N ARG A 866 -2.97 36.75 28.74
CA ARG A 866 -2.45 36.96 30.09
C ARG A 866 -2.29 38.43 30.46
N ALA A 867 -1.90 39.27 29.50
CA ALA A 867 -1.86 40.72 29.73
C ALA A 867 -3.25 41.27 30.05
N ILE A 868 -4.30 40.82 29.35
CA ILE A 868 -5.70 41.19 29.66
C ILE A 868 -6.06 40.78 31.09
N GLU A 869 -5.69 39.57 31.52
CA GLU A 869 -5.97 39.10 32.89
C GLU A 869 -5.31 40.00 33.94
N LEU A 870 -4.04 40.37 33.75
CA LEU A 870 -3.32 41.28 34.64
C LEU A 870 -3.99 42.67 34.69
N ILE A 871 -4.25 43.26 33.53
CA ILE A 871 -4.87 44.60 33.43
C ILE A 871 -6.28 44.62 34.02
N THR A 872 -7.02 43.51 33.92
CA THR A 872 -8.36 43.43 34.50
C THR A 872 -8.33 43.44 36.02
N ARG A 873 -7.30 42.84 36.63
CA ARG A 873 -7.15 42.70 38.10
C ARG A 873 -6.55 43.92 38.79
N ASP A 874 -5.81 44.75 38.06
CA ASP A 874 -5.14 45.94 38.59
C ASP A 874 -5.81 47.21 38.04
N ASP A 875 -6.54 47.89 38.92
CA ASP A 875 -7.27 49.13 38.63
C ASP A 875 -6.36 50.36 38.56
N LYS A 876 -5.10 50.25 39.00
CA LYS A 876 -4.11 51.34 38.99
C LYS A 876 -3.36 51.48 37.68
N ILE A 877 -3.61 50.60 36.71
CA ILE A 877 -2.96 50.68 35.40
C ILE A 877 -3.44 51.90 34.63
N ALA A 878 -2.53 52.83 34.37
CA ALA A 878 -2.80 53.99 33.51
C ALA A 878 -3.24 53.55 32.11
N ASP A 879 -4.22 54.27 31.55
CA ASP A 879 -4.79 54.02 30.22
C ASP A 879 -5.39 52.61 30.05
N ARG A 880 -6.00 52.11 31.13
CA ARG A 880 -6.49 50.73 31.27
C ARG A 880 -7.37 50.27 30.11
N ASP A 881 -8.36 51.07 29.73
CA ASP A 881 -9.35 50.69 28.73
C ASP A 881 -8.74 50.57 27.33
N ASN A 882 -7.87 51.50 26.95
CA ASN A 882 -7.15 51.44 25.68
C ASN A 882 -6.17 50.25 25.64
N LYS A 883 -5.47 49.97 26.75
CA LYS A 883 -4.59 48.80 26.86
C LYS A 883 -5.36 47.48 26.75
N LEU A 884 -6.53 47.38 27.40
CA LEU A 884 -7.44 46.23 27.26
C LEU A 884 -7.90 46.05 25.81
N ALA A 885 -8.34 47.12 25.16
CA ALA A 885 -8.79 47.09 23.78
C ALA A 885 -7.68 46.66 22.81
N SER A 886 -6.47 47.20 22.99
CA SER A 886 -5.28 46.86 22.22
C SER A 886 -4.88 45.39 22.40
N CYS A 887 -4.78 44.91 23.64
CA CYS A 887 -4.43 43.52 23.93
C CYS A 887 -5.49 42.55 23.40
N ARG A 888 -6.78 42.89 23.52
CA ARG A 888 -7.88 42.10 22.94
C ARG A 888 -7.74 41.98 21.44
N LYS A 889 -7.53 43.10 20.74
CA LYS A 889 -7.35 43.13 19.27
C LYS A 889 -6.15 42.28 18.85
N LYS A 890 -5.00 42.43 19.54
CA LYS A 890 -3.78 41.67 19.26
C LYS A 890 -3.96 40.17 19.54
N ALA A 891 -4.56 39.79 20.67
CA ALA A 891 -4.79 38.39 21.03
C ALA A 891 -5.66 37.67 19.98
N LEU A 892 -6.80 38.27 19.62
CA LEU A 892 -7.73 37.70 18.64
C LEU A 892 -7.13 37.66 17.24
N GLY A 893 -6.40 38.71 16.84
CA GLY A 893 -5.69 38.75 15.57
C GLY A 893 -4.61 37.66 15.46
N GLN A 894 -3.87 37.41 16.54
CA GLN A 894 -2.87 36.33 16.59
C GLN A 894 -3.52 34.94 16.57
N LEU A 895 -4.67 34.72 17.22
CA LEU A 895 -5.43 33.47 17.09
C LEU A 895 -5.90 33.24 15.65
N GLN A 896 -6.44 34.26 14.99
CA GLN A 896 -6.81 34.19 13.57
C GLN A 896 -5.59 33.85 12.70
N LEU A 897 -4.43 34.44 13.00
CA LEU A 897 -3.20 34.16 12.29
C LEU A 897 -2.70 32.73 12.53
N ALA A 898 -2.78 32.22 13.75
CA ALA A 898 -2.46 30.83 14.08
C ALA A 898 -3.35 29.85 13.32
N ILE A 899 -4.65 30.12 13.24
CA ILE A 899 -5.61 29.33 12.46
C ILE A 899 -5.29 29.41 10.97
N LYS A 900 -4.99 30.62 10.45
CA LYS A 900 -4.55 30.84 9.06
C LYS A 900 -3.31 30.02 8.73
N TYR A 901 -2.37 29.89 9.66
CA TYR A 901 -1.18 29.04 9.52
C TYR A 901 -1.43 27.56 9.85
N GLY A 902 -2.68 27.16 10.11
CA GLY A 902 -3.11 25.77 10.21
C GLY A 902 -3.22 25.22 11.63
N TRP A 903 -3.45 26.04 12.66
CA TRP A 903 -3.82 25.56 14.01
C TRP A 903 -5.26 25.05 14.00
N ARG A 904 -5.50 23.84 14.51
CA ARG A 904 -6.82 23.16 14.40
C ARG A 904 -7.32 22.50 15.67
N ASP A 905 -6.50 22.43 16.70
CA ASP A 905 -6.89 21.84 17.97
C ASP A 905 -7.79 22.82 18.75
N LYS A 906 -9.06 22.91 18.32
CA LYS A 906 -10.07 23.76 18.96
C LYS A 906 -10.36 23.33 20.39
N THR A 907 -10.26 22.03 20.66
CA THR A 907 -10.40 21.45 22.00
C THR A 907 -9.38 22.01 22.96
N TRP A 908 -8.12 22.11 22.53
CA TRP A 908 -7.07 22.74 23.31
C TRP A 908 -7.28 24.24 23.48
N LEU A 909 -7.63 24.98 22.43
CA LEU A 909 -7.87 26.45 22.54
C LEU A 909 -8.95 26.80 23.58
N ASN A 910 -9.99 25.95 23.69
CA ASN A 910 -11.06 26.12 24.67
C ASN A 910 -10.68 25.68 26.10
N LYS A 911 -9.54 25.01 26.28
CA LYS A 911 -9.08 24.49 27.58
C LYS A 911 -7.76 25.09 28.06
N ASP A 912 -6.92 25.63 27.18
CA ASP A 912 -5.61 26.21 27.51
C ASP A 912 -5.74 27.38 28.51
N PRO A 913 -5.24 27.22 29.75
CA PRO A 913 -5.41 28.19 30.82
C PRO A 913 -4.94 29.60 30.47
N ASP A 914 -3.95 29.75 29.59
CA ASP A 914 -3.42 31.07 29.21
C ASP A 914 -4.36 31.86 28.30
N LEU A 915 -5.31 31.19 27.63
CA LEU A 915 -6.36 31.84 26.84
C LEU A 915 -7.62 32.19 27.64
N LYS A 916 -7.67 31.92 28.95
CA LYS A 916 -8.89 32.07 29.76
C LYS A 916 -9.56 33.45 29.62
N ALA A 917 -8.78 34.54 29.65
CA ALA A 917 -9.30 35.90 29.63
C ALA A 917 -9.96 36.29 28.30
N VAL A 918 -9.55 35.68 27.18
CA VAL A 918 -10.12 36.02 25.86
C VAL A 918 -11.34 35.19 25.46
N ARG A 919 -11.61 34.08 26.16
CA ARG A 919 -12.70 33.15 25.81
C ARG A 919 -14.10 33.73 25.95
N SER A 920 -14.27 34.71 26.84
CA SER A 920 -15.55 35.36 27.09
C SER A 920 -15.98 36.24 25.92
N TYR A 921 -15.03 36.77 25.15
CA TYR A 921 -15.32 37.71 24.08
C TYR A 921 -16.10 37.09 22.92
N PRO A 922 -17.13 37.79 22.38
CA PRO A 922 -17.91 37.32 21.24
C PRO A 922 -17.07 36.99 20.01
N GLU A 923 -15.99 37.73 19.77
CA GLU A 923 -15.08 37.51 18.65
C GLU A 923 -14.28 36.22 18.81
N PHE A 924 -13.90 35.84 20.04
CA PHE A 924 -13.31 34.53 20.29
C PHE A 924 -14.34 33.45 19.94
N LYS A 925 -15.56 33.56 20.45
CA LYS A 925 -16.66 32.64 20.10
C LYS A 925 -16.96 32.62 18.59
N LYS A 926 -16.82 33.75 17.88
CA LYS A 926 -17.01 33.85 16.41
C LYS A 926 -15.87 33.22 15.63
N ILE A 927 -14.63 33.30 16.14
CA ILE A 927 -13.48 32.60 15.57
C ILE A 927 -13.67 31.07 15.68
N PHE A 928 -14.41 30.57 16.69
CA PHE A 928 -14.46 29.13 17.00
C PHE A 928 -15.83 28.42 16.82
N GLY A 929 -16.95 29.15 16.84
CA GLY A 929 -18.36 28.71 16.74
C GLY A 929 -18.91 28.09 18.04
N THR A 930 -20.06 28.56 18.54
CA THR A 930 -20.80 27.91 19.65
C THR A 930 -21.46 26.61 19.21
N PRO A 931 -21.59 25.60 20.09
CA PRO A 931 -22.45 24.44 19.84
C PRO A 931 -23.91 24.92 19.80
N THR A 932 -24.63 24.60 18.73
CA THR A 932 -26.06 24.87 18.64
C THR A 932 -26.81 23.96 19.62
N THR A 933 -27.26 24.53 20.74
CA THR A 933 -28.39 23.98 21.49
C THR A 933 -29.62 24.10 20.60
N LYS A 934 -30.20 22.96 20.19
CA LYS A 934 -31.51 22.93 19.53
C LYS A 934 -32.58 23.50 20.48
N PRO A 935 -33.44 24.44 20.04
CA PRO A 935 -34.66 24.75 20.76
C PRO A 935 -35.73 23.68 20.46
N GLY A 936 -36.41 23.21 21.50
CA GLY A 936 -37.64 22.43 21.39
C GLY A 936 -37.45 20.91 21.43
N THR A 937 -37.48 20.33 22.62
CA THR A 937 -38.18 19.05 22.88
C THR A 937 -38.46 18.97 24.38
N LYS A 938 -39.74 18.79 24.74
CA LYS A 938 -40.27 18.74 26.11
C LYS A 938 -39.53 17.70 26.97
N PRO A 939 -39.42 17.89 28.30
CA PRO A 939 -38.75 16.95 29.18
C PRO A 939 -39.58 15.67 29.32
N ARG A 940 -39.01 14.54 28.91
CA ARG A 940 -39.54 13.20 29.21
C ARG A 940 -39.09 12.84 30.63
N THR A 941 -40.07 12.52 31.47
CA THR A 941 -39.95 12.09 32.87
C THR A 941 -38.99 10.90 33.04
N LYS A 942 -38.13 10.97 34.05
CA LYS A 942 -37.26 9.86 34.49
C LYS A 942 -38.10 8.71 35.05
N PRO A 943 -37.80 7.42 34.76
CA PRO A 943 -38.28 6.33 35.59
C PRO A 943 -37.44 6.24 36.86
N ALA A 944 -38.12 6.07 37.99
CA ALA A 944 -37.54 5.94 39.33
C ALA A 944 -36.73 4.66 39.50
N VAL A 945 -35.59 4.80 40.18
CA VAL A 945 -34.70 3.73 40.64
C VAL A 945 -35.40 2.98 41.78
N LYS A 946 -35.69 1.68 41.60
CA LYS A 946 -36.02 0.79 42.73
C LYS A 946 -34.73 0.30 43.38
N LYS A 947 -34.56 0.64 44.66
CA LYS A 947 -33.51 0.15 45.57
C LYS A 947 -33.68 -1.35 45.79
N ALA A 948 -32.59 -2.13 45.65
CA ALA A 948 -32.50 -3.48 46.17
C ALA A 948 -31.90 -3.45 47.58
N ALA A 949 -32.60 -4.04 48.54
CA ALA A 949 -32.19 -4.16 49.94
C ALA A 949 -31.15 -5.28 50.12
N LYS A 950 -30.26 -5.10 51.11
CA LYS A 950 -29.28 -6.09 51.56
C LYS A 950 -29.98 -7.29 52.23
N PRO A 951 -29.45 -8.52 52.11
CA PRO A 951 -29.80 -9.60 53.00
C PRO A 951 -28.86 -9.61 54.22
N VAL A 952 -29.45 -9.72 55.41
CA VAL A 952 -28.80 -10.13 56.64
C VAL A 952 -29.41 -11.46 57.02
N THR A 953 -28.58 -12.52 57.11
CA THR A 953 -28.57 -13.50 58.22
C THR A 953 -27.48 -14.55 57.94
N LYS A 954 -26.52 -14.61 58.86
CA LYS A 954 -25.65 -15.76 59.19
C LYS A 954 -26.46 -16.77 60.03
N PRO A 955 -25.91 -17.92 60.47
CA PRO A 955 -24.95 -18.85 59.84
C PRO A 955 -25.34 -20.33 60.01
N VAL A 956 -24.80 -21.23 59.17
CA VAL A 956 -23.97 -22.41 59.55
C VAL A 956 -22.94 -22.57 58.45
#